data_AF-A0A950ANX1-F1
#
_entry.id   AF-A0A950ANX1-F1
#
_cell.length_a   1.000
_cell.length_b   1.000
_cell.length_c   1.000
_cell.angle_alpha   90.00
_cell.angle_beta   90.00
_cell.angle_gamma   90.00
#
_symmetry.space_group_name_H-M   'P 1'
#
loop_
_entity.id
_entity.type
_entity.pdbx_description
1 polymer ?
#
loop_
_entity_poly.entity_id
_entity_poly.type
_entity_poly.pdbx_seq_one_letter_code
_entity_poly.pdbx_strand_id
1 'polypeptide(L)'
;MRRRLPTILILGCFLALVAASYGRALFRGEQFAYRDAAHFYYPLYQRVQAEWGAGRWPLWEPEENGGMPLLGNPTAAVLYPGKVLYALFRYDWGARLYVVAHTALAFAGMLMLLRSWGTSVTGSSLGALSYAFGGPILFQYCNIIFLVGAAWLPFGIRAVDRWLRFGRRSALIELAVVLAMQTLGGDPETAYLTGLCAGGYAVGLAWRRGHPTAPPVPAWRLALTLGAAVTVWVVATIELALHLPPLRPRLRPGYPALAFSWMSWAPLAIAAVWGCSGLCLLARWRRRGRSPLGVMLAGLAGSAALAGTLAAAQLLPAMEFTGQSARAAEDGTHDIYPFSLEPIRLAEFVWPNVFGTHFAGNRSWLSAIPPKTSHADVWVPSLYLGGLTIVLALGAAGFRGGPPWRGWLTAIALVSLLASLGEYASPLWWARWSPDLAARLGPHDPHDVGAIRIDGQLRDGDGGIYWVLATLVPGFRQFRFPSKLLTFTALAVSVLGGLGWDRLASGSSRRPARLAAVLLALTLSAAAAAEAWRPRILQAFAASGDLGSPFGPLDPAGAFADLRFALVQGAVILLVVLVLALRRCRDGWASALAPALLTADLALANTHFVLTVPQRELDAKPEVVRLIEEAERKDPASGPYRVHRMPIWTPSSWVRESSPDRIRQFVAWERDTIQPKYGLLWGVHYTQTLGVAELYDHSWFFGGFLRALEPPLARFLHANPGQRVVVYPRRGFDMWNSRYFVIPADPHGWRDEERGYVSFLEHTEPIYPDPRKFSGPDGQERQKEWLECQ
;
A
#
# COMPACT_ATOMS: atom_id res chain seq x y z
N MET A 1 38.32 -16.91 17.03
CA MET A 1 37.84 -16.05 15.92
C MET A 1 36.88 -16.73 14.94
N ARG A 2 37.14 -17.96 14.43
CA ARG A 2 36.30 -18.62 13.39
C ARG A 2 34.79 -18.75 13.70
N ARG A 3 34.38 -18.92 14.96
CA ARG A 3 32.95 -19.01 15.34
C ARG A 3 32.20 -17.66 15.33
N ARG A 4 32.90 -16.52 15.42
CA ARG A 4 32.29 -15.17 15.48
C ARG A 4 32.22 -14.47 14.12
N LEU A 5 33.02 -14.92 13.15
CA LEU A 5 33.12 -14.29 11.83
C LEU A 5 31.77 -14.20 11.09
N PRO A 6 30.89 -15.23 11.07
CA PRO A 6 29.59 -15.12 10.42
C PRO A 6 28.69 -14.06 11.08
N THR A 7 28.68 -13.98 12.41
CA THR A 7 27.88 -12.98 13.15
C THR A 7 28.37 -11.56 12.86
N ILE A 8 29.69 -11.35 12.84
CA ILE A 8 30.29 -10.05 12.52
C ILE A 8 29.94 -9.65 11.09
N LEU A 9 30.02 -10.57 10.14
CA LEU A 9 29.66 -10.30 8.75
C LEU A 9 28.18 -9.92 8.62
N ILE A 10 27.28 -10.66 9.26
CA ILE A 10 25.84 -10.38 9.21
C ILE A 10 25.55 -8.98 9.76
N LEU A 11 26.14 -8.65 10.91
CA LEU A 11 26.01 -7.33 11.50
C LEU A 11 26.60 -6.25 10.59
N GLY A 12 27.76 -6.50 9.97
CA GLY A 12 28.38 -5.60 9.00
C GLY A 12 27.51 -5.34 7.77
N CYS A 13 26.92 -6.39 7.20
CA CYS A 13 25.97 -6.30 6.09
C CYS A 13 24.71 -5.49 6.47
N PHE A 14 24.14 -5.78 7.64
CA PHE A 14 23.00 -5.04 8.16
C PHE A 14 23.34 -3.55 8.35
N LEU A 15 24.45 -3.25 9.02
CA LEU A 15 24.88 -1.87 9.27
C LEU A 15 25.22 -1.14 7.97
N ALA A 16 25.79 -1.82 6.98
CA ALA A 16 26.04 -1.25 5.65
C ALA A 16 24.74 -0.84 4.96
N LEU A 17 23.70 -1.68 5.01
CA LEU A 17 22.39 -1.33 4.47
C LEU A 17 21.70 -0.22 5.27
N VAL A 18 21.80 -0.23 6.60
CA VAL A 18 21.30 0.89 7.43
C VAL A 18 22.00 2.20 7.05
N ALA A 19 23.32 2.19 6.89
CA ALA A 19 24.07 3.37 6.49
C ALA A 19 23.71 3.83 5.07
N ALA A 20 23.53 2.90 4.12
CA ALA A 20 23.16 3.22 2.75
C ALA A 20 21.72 3.76 2.63
N SER A 21 20.76 3.14 3.34
CA SER A 21 19.34 3.53 3.30
C SER A 21 19.04 4.75 4.15
N TYR A 22 19.62 4.85 5.35
CA TYR A 22 19.23 5.84 6.36
C TYR A 22 20.34 6.85 6.69
N GLY A 23 21.49 6.78 6.04
CA GLY A 23 22.63 7.64 6.35
C GLY A 23 22.34 9.14 6.20
N ARG A 24 21.45 9.53 5.28
CA ARG A 24 20.99 10.92 5.16
C ARG A 24 20.25 11.38 6.41
N ALA A 25 19.30 10.59 6.89
CA ALA A 25 18.56 10.89 8.11
C ALA A 25 19.45 10.85 9.37
N LEU A 26 20.34 9.86 9.47
CA LEU A 26 21.16 9.64 10.67
C LEU A 26 22.37 10.59 10.78
N PHE A 27 22.97 11.00 9.67
CA PHE A 27 24.26 11.71 9.69
C PHE A 27 24.26 13.07 8.98
N ARG A 28 23.20 13.45 8.24
CA ARG A 28 23.16 14.70 7.45
C ARG A 28 22.10 15.70 7.91
N GLY A 29 21.46 15.47 9.06
CA GLY A 29 20.42 16.38 9.58
C GLY A 29 19.15 16.43 8.73
N GLU A 30 18.87 15.35 7.99
CA GLU A 30 17.66 15.22 7.18
C GLU A 30 16.58 14.41 7.92
N GLN A 31 15.33 14.49 7.43
CA GLN A 31 14.17 13.77 7.95
C GLN A 31 13.46 13.02 6.82
N PHE A 32 12.79 11.93 7.17
CA PHE A 32 11.96 11.19 6.23
C PHE A 32 10.88 12.07 5.61
N ALA A 33 10.75 11.96 4.30
CA ALA A 33 9.88 12.79 3.49
C ALA A 33 8.95 11.92 2.61
N TYR A 34 8.12 12.60 1.82
CA TYR A 34 7.26 12.02 0.79
C TYR A 34 6.05 11.21 1.33
N ARG A 35 4.88 11.42 0.71
CA ARG A 35 3.59 10.86 1.16
C ARG A 35 3.35 11.10 2.66
N ASP A 36 2.62 10.19 3.29
CA ASP A 36 2.16 10.27 4.66
C ASP A 36 3.29 10.42 5.68
N ALA A 37 4.54 10.01 5.40
CA ALA A 37 5.65 10.19 6.33
C ALA A 37 5.85 11.65 6.73
N ALA A 38 5.77 12.56 5.75
CA ALA A 38 6.02 13.99 5.96
C ALA A 38 4.76 14.72 6.44
N HIS A 39 3.68 14.66 5.66
CA HIS A 39 2.53 15.53 5.87
C HIS A 39 1.48 14.95 6.83
N PHE A 40 1.55 13.65 7.15
CA PHE A 40 0.56 12.96 7.98
C PHE A 40 1.15 12.48 9.33
N TYR A 41 2.08 11.53 9.31
CA TYR A 41 2.61 10.91 10.52
C TYR A 41 3.50 11.86 11.32
N TYR A 42 4.32 12.68 10.66
CA TYR A 42 5.21 13.60 11.37
C TYR A 42 4.44 14.66 12.18
N PRO A 43 3.42 15.37 11.67
CA PRO A 43 2.62 16.27 12.52
C PRO A 43 1.85 15.52 13.61
N LEU A 44 1.22 14.40 13.27
CA LEU A 44 0.41 13.60 14.19
C LEU A 44 1.23 13.10 15.39
N TYR A 45 2.42 12.54 15.15
CA TYR A 45 3.24 12.01 16.23
C TYR A 45 3.87 13.10 17.09
N GLN A 46 4.10 14.28 16.54
CA GLN A 46 4.53 15.44 17.31
C GLN A 46 3.41 15.91 18.24
N ARG A 47 2.17 15.95 17.76
CA ARG A 47 0.98 16.28 18.56
C ARG A 47 0.79 15.30 19.72
N VAL A 48 0.97 14.00 19.47
CA VAL A 48 0.94 12.95 20.50
C VAL A 48 2.06 13.14 21.52
N GLN A 49 3.29 13.39 21.07
CA GLN A 49 4.41 13.65 21.98
C GLN A 49 4.19 14.92 22.82
N ALA A 50 3.58 15.96 22.26
CA ALA A 50 3.26 17.19 22.98
C ALA A 50 2.28 16.95 24.14
N GLU A 51 1.28 16.06 23.98
CA GLU A 51 0.41 15.64 25.10
C GLU A 51 1.20 14.93 26.20
N TRP A 52 2.05 13.96 25.84
CA TRP A 52 2.91 13.27 26.82
C TRP A 52 3.88 14.22 27.52
N GLY A 53 4.51 15.12 26.77
CA GLY A 53 5.43 16.13 27.29
C GLY A 53 4.75 17.09 28.26
N ALA A 54 3.45 17.33 28.09
CA ALA A 54 2.63 18.11 29.00
C ALA A 54 2.04 17.28 30.17
N GLY A 55 2.42 16.00 30.31
CA GLY A 55 1.93 15.10 31.36
C GLY A 55 0.48 14.65 31.18
N ARG A 56 -0.08 14.79 29.97
CA ARG A 56 -1.46 14.43 29.65
C ARG A 56 -1.53 13.11 28.88
N TRP A 57 -2.65 12.43 29.04
CA TRP A 57 -3.01 11.31 28.17
C TRP A 57 -3.50 11.86 26.84
N PRO A 58 -2.95 11.41 25.68
CA PRO A 58 -3.39 11.89 24.37
C PRO A 58 -4.77 11.33 24.00
N LEU A 59 -5.83 11.89 24.58
CA LEU A 59 -7.20 11.41 24.43
C LEU A 59 -7.95 12.07 23.26
N TRP A 60 -7.74 13.37 23.06
CA TRP A 60 -8.53 14.20 22.15
C TRP A 60 -7.64 15.22 21.42
N GLU A 61 -7.86 15.39 20.12
CA GLU A 61 -7.25 16.46 19.31
C GLU A 61 -8.35 17.45 18.88
N PRO A 62 -8.38 18.70 19.42
CA PRO A 62 -9.39 19.69 19.04
C PRO A 62 -9.18 20.32 17.65
N GLU A 63 -8.02 20.07 17.03
CA GLU A 63 -7.61 20.75 15.82
C GLU A 63 -8.27 20.17 14.56
N GLU A 64 -8.61 18.89 14.47
CA GLU A 64 -9.16 18.32 13.23
C GLU A 64 -10.66 18.06 13.31
N ASN A 65 -11.39 18.34 12.22
CA ASN A 65 -12.81 18.00 12.05
C ASN A 65 -13.69 18.45 13.23
N GLY A 66 -13.40 19.62 13.82
CA GLY A 66 -14.11 20.10 15.02
C GLY A 66 -13.78 19.36 16.33
N GLY A 67 -12.89 18.38 16.27
CA GLY A 67 -12.37 17.58 17.36
C GLY A 67 -12.47 16.08 17.07
N MET A 68 -11.40 15.32 17.34
CA MET A 68 -11.33 13.88 17.08
C MET A 68 -10.69 13.12 18.24
N PRO A 69 -11.03 11.82 18.41
CA PRO A 69 -10.41 10.99 19.45
C PRO A 69 -8.98 10.63 19.04
N LEU A 70 -7.98 11.23 19.70
CA LEU A 70 -6.57 10.96 19.43
C LEU A 70 -6.15 9.55 19.89
N LEU A 71 -6.64 9.11 21.05
CA LEU A 71 -6.44 7.73 21.53
C LEU A 71 -7.19 6.73 20.64
N GLY A 72 -8.39 7.09 20.16
CA GLY A 72 -9.19 6.29 19.24
C GLY A 72 -8.64 6.30 17.81
N ASN A 73 -7.73 7.19 17.45
CA ASN A 73 -7.16 7.20 16.11
C ASN A 73 -6.10 6.08 16.01
N PRO A 74 -6.35 4.99 15.25
CA PRO A 74 -5.42 3.88 15.17
C PRO A 74 -4.06 4.32 14.60
N THR A 75 -4.05 5.30 13.71
CA THR A 75 -2.81 5.80 13.08
C THR A 75 -1.92 6.59 14.03
N ALA A 76 -2.48 7.18 15.10
CA ALA A 76 -1.74 7.89 16.14
C ALA A 76 -0.90 6.92 17.00
N ALA A 77 -1.37 5.67 17.13
CA ALA A 77 -0.68 4.58 17.83
C ALA A 77 -0.25 4.98 19.25
N VAL A 78 -1.14 5.63 20.00
CA VAL A 78 -0.85 6.26 21.30
C VAL A 78 -0.33 5.22 22.31
N LEU A 79 -0.99 4.08 22.47
CA LEU A 79 -0.59 3.09 23.48
C LEU A 79 0.46 2.09 22.97
N TYR A 80 1.05 2.32 21.79
CA TYR A 80 2.08 1.44 21.27
C TYR A 80 3.40 1.58 22.05
N PRO A 81 3.92 0.50 22.67
CA PRO A 81 5.15 0.58 23.47
C PRO A 81 6.38 1.09 22.72
N GLY A 82 6.45 0.87 21.39
CA GLY A 82 7.56 1.38 20.57
C GLY A 82 7.64 2.92 20.54
N LYS A 83 6.58 3.62 20.96
CA LYS A 83 6.57 5.09 21.12
C LYS A 83 7.46 5.59 22.25
N VAL A 84 8.00 4.70 23.10
CA VAL A 84 9.02 5.07 24.10
C VAL A 84 10.20 5.84 23.50
N LEU A 85 10.51 5.64 22.21
CA LEU A 85 11.53 6.43 21.51
C LEU A 85 11.19 7.93 21.46
N TYR A 86 9.93 8.30 21.34
CA TYR A 86 9.50 9.70 21.43
C TYR A 86 9.51 10.21 22.89
N ALA A 87 9.40 9.34 23.90
CA ALA A 87 9.55 9.78 25.28
C ALA A 87 11.02 10.02 25.67
N LEU A 88 11.96 9.27 25.08
CA LEU A 88 13.38 9.30 25.43
C LEU A 88 14.20 10.33 24.64
N PHE A 89 13.76 10.69 23.44
CA PHE A 89 14.52 11.55 22.53
C PHE A 89 13.72 12.79 22.13
N ARG A 90 14.45 13.83 21.70
CA ARG A 90 13.84 14.98 21.02
C ARG A 90 13.08 14.51 19.79
N TYR A 91 11.97 15.19 19.45
CA TYR A 91 11.01 14.72 18.45
C TYR A 91 11.65 14.27 17.13
N ASP A 92 12.54 15.09 16.58
CA ASP A 92 13.22 14.84 15.31
C ASP A 92 14.01 13.52 15.30
N TRP A 93 14.73 13.25 16.40
CA TRP A 93 15.46 11.99 16.59
C TRP A 93 14.53 10.83 16.92
N GLY A 94 13.48 11.07 17.70
CA GLY A 94 12.43 10.08 17.95
C GLY A 94 11.82 9.56 16.64
N ALA A 95 11.47 10.47 15.72
CA ALA A 95 10.95 10.13 14.40
C ALA A 95 11.94 9.31 13.56
N ARG A 96 13.21 9.71 13.53
CA ARG A 96 14.27 8.99 12.80
C ARG A 96 14.49 7.58 13.35
N LEU A 97 14.69 7.48 14.66
CA LEU A 97 14.97 6.22 15.34
C LEU A 97 13.77 5.28 15.31
N TYR A 98 12.54 5.81 15.30
CA TYR A 98 11.34 4.99 15.21
C TYR A 98 11.32 4.17 13.92
N VAL A 99 11.57 4.78 12.76
CA VAL A 99 11.64 4.05 11.48
C VAL A 99 12.79 3.04 11.48
N VAL A 100 14.01 3.48 11.85
CA VAL A 100 15.21 2.61 11.83
C VAL A 100 15.06 1.43 12.79
N ALA A 101 14.47 1.63 13.96
CA ALA A 101 14.23 0.58 14.94
C ALA A 101 13.24 -0.47 14.44
N HIS A 102 12.20 -0.09 13.69
CA HIS A 102 11.26 -1.06 13.13
C HIS A 102 11.87 -1.87 11.97
N THR A 103 12.73 -1.26 11.15
CA THR A 103 13.52 -2.02 10.16
C THR A 103 14.48 -3.00 10.85
N ALA A 104 15.12 -2.58 11.95
CA ALA A 104 15.96 -3.46 12.75
C ALA A 104 15.16 -4.60 13.41
N LEU A 105 13.94 -4.31 13.86
CA LEU A 105 13.02 -5.29 14.44
C LEU A 105 12.56 -6.30 13.39
N ALA A 106 12.23 -5.86 12.17
CA ALA A 106 11.91 -6.73 11.03
C ALA A 106 13.06 -7.70 10.72
N PHE A 107 14.29 -7.17 10.66
CA PHE A 107 15.50 -7.95 10.44
C PHE A 107 15.72 -8.98 11.56
N ALA A 108 15.63 -8.56 12.83
CA ALA A 108 15.82 -9.43 13.98
C ALA A 108 14.75 -10.52 14.07
N GLY A 109 13.49 -10.18 13.83
CA GLY A 109 12.37 -11.12 13.80
C GLY A 109 12.55 -12.18 12.74
N MET A 110 12.99 -11.78 11.54
CA MET A 110 13.24 -12.70 10.44
C MET A 110 14.43 -13.63 10.72
N LEU A 111 15.52 -13.12 11.30
CA LEU A 111 16.62 -13.96 11.79
C LEU A 111 16.12 -14.98 12.82
N MET A 112 15.33 -14.55 13.82
CA MET A 112 14.82 -15.42 14.87
C MET A 112 13.87 -16.49 14.31
N LEU A 113 13.01 -16.13 13.36
CA LEU A 113 12.13 -17.07 12.66
C LEU A 113 12.93 -18.15 11.93
N LEU A 114 13.84 -17.76 11.05
CA LEU A 114 14.65 -18.70 10.26
C LEU A 114 15.53 -19.59 11.14
N ARG A 115 16.16 -19.01 12.17
CA ARG A 115 16.96 -19.77 13.14
C ARG A 115 16.11 -20.75 13.94
N SER A 116 14.85 -20.43 14.24
CA SER A 116 13.92 -21.35 14.92
C SER A 116 13.55 -22.58 14.07
N TRP A 117 13.64 -22.46 12.74
CA TRP A 117 13.44 -23.57 11.80
C TRP A 117 14.73 -24.34 11.46
N GLY A 118 15.84 -23.99 12.11
CA GLY A 118 17.13 -24.66 11.89
C GLY A 118 17.85 -24.20 10.63
N THR A 119 17.41 -23.12 9.98
CA THR A 119 18.09 -22.56 8.81
C THR A 119 19.52 -22.13 9.19
N SER A 120 20.49 -22.34 8.31
CA SER A 120 21.89 -21.96 8.56
C SER A 120 22.03 -20.47 8.87
N VAL A 121 23.18 -20.09 9.44
CA VAL A 121 23.48 -18.68 9.75
C VAL A 121 23.44 -17.82 8.49
N THR A 122 24.07 -18.28 7.40
CA THR A 122 24.03 -17.60 6.10
C THR A 122 22.61 -17.55 5.52
N GLY A 123 21.90 -18.68 5.47
CA GLY A 123 20.53 -18.71 4.95
C GLY A 123 19.58 -17.79 5.74
N SER A 124 19.73 -17.75 7.06
CA SER A 124 18.97 -16.85 7.93
C SER A 124 19.27 -15.39 7.62
N SER A 125 20.56 -15.05 7.41
CA SER A 125 20.96 -13.68 7.06
C SER A 125 20.44 -13.23 5.70
N LEU A 126 20.45 -14.10 4.70
CA LEU A 126 19.92 -13.78 3.37
C LEU A 126 18.43 -13.44 3.45
N GLY A 127 17.65 -14.28 4.14
CA GLY A 127 16.22 -14.02 4.34
C GLY A 127 15.97 -12.75 5.16
N ALA A 128 16.77 -12.48 6.19
CA ALA A 128 16.60 -11.29 7.02
C ALA A 128 16.96 -9.98 6.29
N LEU A 129 18.08 -9.93 5.57
CA LEU A 129 18.49 -8.77 4.77
C LEU A 129 17.47 -8.51 3.65
N SER A 130 17.06 -9.56 2.94
CA SER A 130 16.07 -9.48 1.87
C SER A 130 14.71 -8.97 2.36
N TYR A 131 14.24 -9.45 3.52
CA TYR A 131 12.98 -8.99 4.08
C TYR A 131 13.06 -7.52 4.51
N ALA A 132 14.05 -7.14 5.32
CA ALA A 132 14.10 -5.80 5.90
C ALA A 132 14.43 -4.69 4.89
N PHE A 133 15.20 -4.99 3.83
CA PHE A 133 15.67 -4.00 2.85
C PHE A 133 15.14 -4.26 1.42
N GLY A 134 14.24 -5.23 1.25
CA GLY A 134 13.48 -5.41 0.02
C GLY A 134 12.47 -4.29 -0.17
N GLY A 135 12.22 -3.89 -1.41
CA GLY A 135 11.36 -2.73 -1.76
C GLY A 135 9.99 -2.72 -1.03
N PRO A 136 9.23 -3.83 -0.99
CA PRO A 136 7.93 -3.91 -0.33
C PRO A 136 7.92 -3.61 1.18
N ILE A 137 9.05 -3.77 1.87
CA ILE A 137 9.18 -3.49 3.30
C ILE A 137 9.91 -2.17 3.53
N LEU A 138 11.04 -1.96 2.84
CA LEU A 138 11.85 -0.76 3.01
C LEU A 138 11.03 0.52 2.78
N PHE A 139 10.21 0.56 1.72
CA PHE A 139 9.41 1.72 1.37
C PHE A 139 8.25 2.01 2.35
N GLN A 140 7.93 1.09 3.26
CA GLN A 140 6.87 1.31 4.25
C GLN A 140 7.24 2.37 5.29
N TYR A 141 8.47 2.92 5.30
CA TYR A 141 8.74 4.15 6.06
C TYR A 141 7.81 5.31 5.66
N CYS A 142 7.34 5.36 4.40
CA CYS A 142 6.34 6.32 3.93
C CYS A 142 4.96 6.11 4.58
N ASN A 143 4.67 4.91 5.08
CA ASN A 143 3.43 4.54 5.74
C ASN A 143 3.73 3.76 7.03
N ILE A 144 4.17 4.51 8.05
CA ILE A 144 4.91 3.99 9.18
C ILE A 144 4.18 2.86 9.94
N ILE A 145 2.84 2.91 10.05
CA ILE A 145 2.06 1.87 10.74
C ILE A 145 2.20 0.49 10.08
N PHE A 146 2.30 0.41 8.74
CA PHE A 146 2.47 -0.86 8.04
C PHE A 146 3.89 -1.40 8.25
N LEU A 147 4.89 -0.52 8.35
CA LEU A 147 6.24 -0.92 8.75
C LEU A 147 6.25 -1.55 10.15
N VAL A 148 5.46 -1.02 11.09
CA VAL A 148 5.27 -1.64 12.42
C VAL A 148 4.66 -3.04 12.28
N GLY A 149 3.58 -3.17 11.51
CA GLY A 149 2.94 -4.46 11.22
C GLY A 149 3.91 -5.49 10.66
N ALA A 150 4.66 -5.11 9.62
CA ALA A 150 5.70 -5.91 8.99
C ALA A 150 6.83 -6.29 9.96
N ALA A 151 7.29 -5.37 10.80
CA ALA A 151 8.37 -5.64 11.74
C ALA A 151 8.03 -6.74 12.76
N TRP A 152 6.77 -6.78 13.20
CA TRP A 152 6.26 -7.79 14.14
C TRP A 152 5.87 -9.12 13.49
N LEU A 153 5.56 -9.12 12.19
CA LEU A 153 5.03 -10.27 11.47
C LEU A 153 5.92 -11.54 11.59
N PRO A 154 7.26 -11.49 11.43
CA PRO A 154 8.10 -12.69 11.59
C PRO A 154 8.01 -13.33 12.98
N PHE A 155 7.86 -12.53 14.04
CA PHE A 155 7.67 -13.04 15.40
C PHE A 155 6.31 -13.74 15.53
N GLY A 156 5.26 -13.20 14.91
CA GLY A 156 3.93 -13.81 14.89
C GLY A 156 3.96 -15.18 14.21
N ILE A 157 4.59 -15.27 13.03
CA ILE A 157 4.77 -16.53 12.30
C ILE A 157 5.56 -17.56 13.12
N ARG A 158 6.59 -17.10 13.86
CA ARG A 158 7.38 -17.95 14.77
C ARG A 158 6.54 -18.48 15.93
N ALA A 159 5.75 -17.61 16.56
CA ALA A 159 4.86 -17.98 17.67
C ALA A 159 3.80 -18.99 17.21
N VAL A 160 3.20 -18.75 16.04
CA VAL A 160 2.25 -19.66 15.40
C VAL A 160 2.87 -21.04 15.18
N ASP A 161 4.07 -21.13 14.59
CA ASP A 161 4.74 -22.40 14.36
C ASP A 161 5.03 -23.17 15.68
N ARG A 162 5.51 -22.45 16.70
CA ARG A 162 5.79 -22.99 18.04
C ARG A 162 4.56 -23.58 18.71
N TRP A 163 3.40 -22.93 18.57
CA TRP A 163 2.14 -23.45 19.07
C TRP A 163 1.66 -24.66 18.25
N LEU A 164 1.51 -24.50 16.93
CA LEU A 164 0.80 -25.48 16.10
C LEU A 164 1.57 -26.81 15.94
N ARG A 165 2.91 -26.76 15.87
CA ARG A 165 3.72 -27.97 15.72
C ARG A 165 4.13 -28.60 17.04
N PHE A 166 4.50 -27.77 18.02
CA PHE A 166 5.13 -28.23 19.25
C PHE A 166 4.24 -28.07 20.49
N GLY A 167 3.05 -27.48 20.37
CA GLY A 167 2.12 -27.30 21.49
C GLY A 167 2.63 -26.35 22.60
N ARG A 168 3.61 -25.49 22.29
CA ARG A 168 4.25 -24.63 23.31
C ARG A 168 3.29 -23.54 23.78
N ARG A 169 2.82 -23.61 25.02
CA ARG A 169 1.87 -22.64 25.59
C ARG A 169 2.40 -21.21 25.69
N SER A 170 3.70 -21.04 25.96
CA SER A 170 4.32 -19.71 25.95
C SER A 170 4.26 -19.02 24.59
N ALA A 171 4.09 -19.79 23.50
CA ALA A 171 3.90 -19.22 22.17
C ALA A 171 2.53 -18.57 21.98
N LEU A 172 1.52 -18.92 22.79
CA LEU A 172 0.23 -18.25 22.80
C LEU A 172 0.35 -16.83 23.37
N ILE A 173 1.12 -16.68 24.45
CA ILE A 173 1.43 -15.37 25.03
C ILE A 173 2.27 -14.55 24.04
N GLU A 174 3.28 -15.17 23.44
CA GLU A 174 4.09 -14.53 22.40
C GLU A 174 3.23 -14.03 21.23
N LEU A 175 2.31 -14.86 20.73
CA LEU A 175 1.39 -14.49 19.66
C LEU A 175 0.45 -13.37 20.09
N ALA A 176 -0.11 -13.45 21.30
CA ALA A 176 -1.00 -12.41 21.82
C ALA A 176 -0.28 -11.06 21.93
N VAL A 177 0.97 -11.04 22.38
CA VAL A 177 1.80 -9.83 22.41
C VAL A 177 2.04 -9.31 21.00
N VAL A 178 2.44 -10.17 20.06
CA VAL A 178 2.67 -9.75 18.66
C VAL A 178 1.41 -9.12 18.05
N LEU A 179 0.26 -9.79 18.16
CA LEU A 179 -1.01 -9.28 17.64
C LEU A 179 -1.38 -7.96 18.31
N ALA A 180 -1.19 -7.84 19.63
CA ALA A 180 -1.41 -6.59 20.34
C ALA A 180 -0.46 -5.48 19.86
N MET A 181 0.81 -5.78 19.59
CA MET A 181 1.78 -4.79 19.09
C MET A 181 1.45 -4.32 17.67
N GLN A 182 0.99 -5.22 16.80
CA GLN A 182 0.52 -4.86 15.46
C GLN A 182 -0.72 -3.95 15.53
N THR A 183 -1.71 -4.30 16.36
CA THR A 183 -2.91 -3.48 16.57
C THR A 183 -2.60 -2.13 17.22
N LEU A 184 -1.85 -2.11 18.34
CA LEU A 184 -1.50 -0.89 19.05
C LEU A 184 -0.63 0.03 18.19
N GLY A 185 0.26 -0.55 17.38
CA GLY A 185 1.10 0.14 16.40
C GLY A 185 0.34 0.76 15.21
N GLY A 186 -0.98 0.55 15.13
CA GLY A 186 -1.86 1.15 14.13
C GLY A 186 -2.17 0.26 12.94
N ASP A 187 -1.74 -1.00 12.94
CA ASP A 187 -1.95 -1.96 11.85
C ASP A 187 -2.73 -3.22 12.30
N PRO A 188 -4.03 -3.08 12.63
CA PRO A 188 -4.89 -4.22 12.94
C PRO A 188 -5.10 -5.15 11.73
N GLU A 189 -4.87 -4.66 10.51
CA GLU A 189 -4.94 -5.45 9.27
C GLU A 189 -3.88 -6.55 9.27
N THR A 190 -2.61 -6.22 9.57
CA THR A 190 -1.56 -7.25 9.65
C THR A 190 -1.81 -8.23 10.80
N ALA A 191 -2.39 -7.80 11.93
CA ALA A 191 -2.79 -8.70 13.02
C ALA A 191 -3.85 -9.71 12.54
N TYR A 192 -4.87 -9.22 11.85
CA TYR A 192 -5.92 -10.05 11.25
C TYR A 192 -5.36 -11.07 10.25
N LEU A 193 -4.52 -10.61 9.31
CA LEU A 193 -3.91 -11.46 8.28
C LEU A 193 -2.93 -12.48 8.88
N THR A 194 -2.20 -12.13 9.95
CA THR A 194 -1.38 -13.08 10.71
C THR A 194 -2.24 -14.20 11.29
N GLY A 195 -3.40 -13.86 11.87
CA GLY A 195 -4.38 -14.82 12.36
C GLY A 195 -4.94 -15.73 11.25
N LEU A 196 -5.28 -15.16 10.09
CA LEU A 196 -5.76 -15.91 8.93
C LEU A 196 -4.70 -16.91 8.42
N CYS A 197 -3.45 -16.47 8.29
CA CYS A 197 -2.32 -17.33 7.94
C CYS A 197 -2.13 -18.45 8.97
N ALA A 198 -2.29 -18.16 10.26
CA ALA A 198 -2.19 -19.16 11.34
C ALA A 198 -3.31 -20.21 11.27
N GLY A 199 -4.56 -19.78 11.02
CA GLY A 199 -5.69 -20.68 10.82
C GLY A 199 -5.49 -21.59 9.61
N GLY A 200 -5.07 -21.03 8.47
CA GLY A 200 -4.70 -21.80 7.29
C GLY A 200 -3.57 -22.81 7.56
N TYR A 201 -2.56 -22.42 8.36
CA TYR A 201 -1.49 -23.33 8.73
C TYR A 201 -1.97 -24.48 9.61
N ALA A 202 -2.85 -24.20 10.59
CA ALA A 202 -3.45 -25.20 11.47
C ALA A 202 -4.26 -26.23 10.67
N VAL A 203 -5.07 -25.78 9.71
CA VAL A 203 -5.82 -26.66 8.79
C VAL A 203 -4.87 -27.52 7.97
N GLY A 204 -3.84 -26.92 7.37
CA GLY A 204 -2.85 -27.65 6.58
C GLY A 204 -2.08 -28.72 7.38
N LEU A 205 -1.73 -28.42 8.64
CA LEU A 205 -1.10 -29.38 9.55
C LEU A 205 -2.05 -30.50 9.97
N ALA A 206 -3.30 -30.18 10.31
CA ALA A 206 -4.30 -31.17 10.68
C ALA A 206 -4.60 -32.12 9.50
N TRP A 207 -4.73 -31.58 8.29
CA TRP A 207 -4.93 -32.37 7.08
C TRP A 207 -3.78 -33.35 6.85
N ARG A 208 -2.53 -32.88 6.93
CA ARG A 208 -1.33 -33.73 6.79
C ARG A 208 -1.25 -34.82 7.85
N ARG A 209 -1.62 -34.53 9.10
CA ARG A 209 -1.68 -35.52 10.18
C ARG A 209 -2.74 -36.59 9.93
N GLY A 210 -3.87 -36.23 9.33
CA GLY A 210 -4.96 -37.16 8.99
C GLY A 210 -4.71 -38.01 7.75
N HIS A 211 -3.82 -37.58 6.85
CA HIS A 211 -3.54 -38.25 5.58
C HIS A 211 -2.03 -38.43 5.32
N PRO A 212 -1.29 -39.13 6.20
CA PRO A 212 0.17 -39.23 6.12
C PRO A 212 0.69 -39.97 4.87
N THR A 213 -0.13 -40.87 4.31
CA THR A 213 0.23 -41.76 3.18
C THR A 213 -0.61 -41.50 1.93
N ALA A 214 -1.32 -40.38 1.84
CA ALA A 214 -2.10 -40.07 0.64
C ALA A 214 -1.17 -40.08 -0.59
N PRO A 215 -1.43 -40.93 -1.60
CA PRO A 215 -0.59 -40.99 -2.78
C PRO A 215 -0.58 -39.62 -3.44
N PRO A 216 0.57 -39.16 -3.96
CA PRO A 216 0.63 -37.88 -4.62
C PRO A 216 -0.31 -37.90 -5.82
N VAL A 217 -1.21 -36.91 -5.88
CA VAL A 217 -2.02 -36.70 -7.09
C VAL A 217 -1.05 -36.52 -8.26
N PRO A 218 -1.15 -37.30 -9.35
CA PRO A 218 -0.29 -37.14 -10.51
C PRO A 218 -0.32 -35.69 -11.00
N ALA A 219 0.83 -35.15 -11.41
CA ALA A 219 0.93 -33.74 -11.81
C ALA A 219 -0.09 -33.38 -12.91
N TRP A 220 -0.37 -34.29 -13.83
CA TRP A 220 -1.36 -34.12 -14.89
C TRP A 220 -2.80 -34.04 -14.34
N ARG A 221 -3.18 -34.84 -13.34
CA ARG A 221 -4.52 -34.75 -12.71
C ARG A 221 -4.68 -33.43 -11.97
N LEU A 222 -3.63 -32.99 -11.28
CA LEU A 222 -3.64 -31.68 -10.62
C LEU A 222 -3.76 -30.55 -11.66
N ALA A 223 -3.01 -30.63 -12.77
CA ALA A 223 -3.11 -29.65 -13.85
C ALA A 223 -4.50 -29.63 -14.50
N LEU A 224 -5.11 -30.79 -14.75
CA LEU A 224 -6.47 -30.88 -15.31
C LEU A 224 -7.53 -30.32 -14.34
N THR A 225 -7.44 -30.66 -13.05
CA THR A 225 -8.40 -30.17 -12.05
C THR A 225 -8.28 -28.66 -11.84
N LEU A 226 -7.05 -28.14 -11.77
CA LEU A 226 -6.82 -26.68 -11.72
C LEU A 226 -7.26 -26.00 -13.01
N GLY A 227 -6.97 -26.58 -14.18
CA GLY A 227 -7.41 -26.07 -15.48
C GLY A 227 -8.93 -26.00 -15.57
N ALA A 228 -9.63 -27.08 -15.21
CA ALA A 228 -11.09 -27.11 -15.19
C ALA A 228 -11.67 -26.09 -14.19
N ALA A 229 -11.09 -25.95 -13.00
CA ALA A 229 -11.52 -24.96 -12.02
C ALA A 229 -11.33 -23.52 -12.52
N VAL A 230 -10.19 -23.23 -13.17
CA VAL A 230 -9.93 -21.92 -13.79
C VAL A 230 -10.91 -21.67 -14.93
N THR A 231 -11.18 -22.64 -15.80
CA THR A 231 -12.16 -22.50 -16.88
C THR A 231 -13.56 -22.21 -16.34
N VAL A 232 -14.02 -22.99 -15.35
CA VAL A 232 -15.33 -22.77 -14.71
C VAL A 232 -15.40 -21.38 -14.09
N TRP A 233 -14.35 -20.95 -13.39
CA TRP A 233 -14.28 -19.62 -12.78
C TRP A 233 -14.31 -18.50 -13.82
N VAL A 234 -13.54 -18.61 -14.91
CA VAL A 234 -13.53 -17.63 -16.02
C VAL A 234 -14.90 -17.53 -16.66
N VAL A 235 -15.49 -18.66 -17.05
CA VAL A 235 -16.82 -18.70 -17.68
C VAL A 235 -17.87 -18.14 -16.74
N ALA A 236 -17.91 -18.59 -15.48
CA ALA A 236 -18.88 -18.09 -14.51
C ALA A 236 -18.76 -16.57 -14.29
N THR A 237 -17.55 -16.04 -14.20
CA THR A 237 -17.33 -14.60 -14.01
C THR A 237 -17.81 -13.79 -15.22
N ILE A 238 -17.50 -14.23 -16.44
CA ILE A 238 -17.94 -13.57 -17.68
C ILE A 238 -19.46 -13.65 -17.82
N GLU A 239 -20.06 -14.82 -17.59
CA GLU A 239 -21.51 -15.01 -17.68
C GLU A 239 -22.27 -14.14 -16.67
N LEU A 240 -21.77 -14.03 -15.44
CA LEU A 240 -22.33 -13.12 -14.44
C LEU A 240 -22.22 -11.67 -14.89
N ALA A 241 -21.08 -11.26 -15.46
CA ALA A 241 -20.90 -9.90 -15.96
C ALA A 241 -21.80 -9.56 -17.16
N LEU A 242 -22.17 -10.55 -17.98
CA LEU A 242 -23.09 -10.34 -19.11
C LEU A 242 -24.56 -10.25 -18.68
N HIS A 243 -24.95 -10.96 -17.62
CA HIS A 243 -26.36 -11.14 -17.26
C HIS A 243 -26.81 -10.36 -16.02
N LEU A 244 -25.90 -10.01 -15.09
CA LEU A 244 -26.26 -9.27 -13.89
C LEU A 244 -26.57 -7.78 -14.13
N PRO A 245 -25.79 -7.01 -14.92
CA PRO A 245 -25.98 -5.56 -15.03
C PRO A 245 -27.40 -5.12 -15.43
N PRO A 246 -28.10 -5.77 -16.39
CA PRO A 246 -29.48 -5.42 -16.73
C PRO A 246 -30.48 -5.59 -15.59
N LEU A 247 -30.16 -6.42 -14.58
CA LEU A 247 -31.03 -6.70 -13.44
C LEU A 247 -30.88 -5.65 -12.32
N ARG A 248 -29.95 -4.69 -12.43
CA ARG A 248 -29.75 -3.68 -11.40
C ARG A 248 -30.90 -2.68 -11.35
N PRO A 249 -31.44 -2.36 -10.15
CA PRO A 249 -32.42 -1.31 -10.01
C PRO A 249 -31.80 0.06 -10.35
N ARG A 250 -32.56 0.92 -11.04
CA ARG A 250 -32.21 2.30 -11.36
C ARG A 250 -33.28 3.24 -10.84
N LEU A 251 -32.87 4.29 -10.14
CA LEU A 251 -33.81 5.31 -9.63
C LEU A 251 -34.45 6.10 -10.77
N ARG A 252 -33.62 6.56 -11.73
CA ARG A 252 -34.02 7.39 -12.87
C ARG A 252 -33.07 7.16 -14.06
N PRO A 253 -33.52 7.36 -15.31
CA PRO A 253 -32.62 7.41 -16.46
C PRO A 253 -31.52 8.47 -16.24
N GLY A 254 -30.26 8.11 -16.49
CA GLY A 254 -29.10 9.02 -16.31
C GLY A 254 -28.51 9.09 -14.90
N TYR A 255 -29.07 8.38 -13.91
CA TYR A 255 -28.49 8.26 -12.56
C TYR A 255 -27.69 6.96 -12.40
N PRO A 256 -26.68 6.93 -11.51
CA PRO A 256 -25.91 5.72 -11.23
C PRO A 256 -26.80 4.53 -10.86
N ALA A 257 -26.41 3.33 -11.29
CA ALA A 257 -27.09 2.10 -10.89
C ALA A 257 -26.97 1.90 -9.37
N LEU A 258 -28.04 1.41 -8.74
CA LEU A 258 -28.02 1.06 -7.33
C LEU A 258 -27.32 -0.28 -7.08
N ALA A 259 -26.93 -0.52 -5.84
CA ALA A 259 -26.57 -1.86 -5.37
C ALA A 259 -27.79 -2.79 -5.48
N PHE A 260 -27.55 -4.10 -5.68
CA PHE A 260 -28.64 -5.07 -5.59
C PHE A 260 -29.16 -5.15 -4.15
N SER A 261 -30.47 -5.35 -3.99
CA SER A 261 -31.12 -5.40 -2.67
C SER A 261 -30.56 -6.49 -1.74
N TRP A 262 -29.99 -7.57 -2.28
CA TRP A 262 -29.37 -8.63 -1.49
C TRP A 262 -27.95 -8.30 -1.04
N MET A 263 -27.27 -7.32 -1.65
CA MET A 263 -25.87 -6.99 -1.33
C MET A 263 -25.70 -6.47 0.10
N SER A 264 -26.70 -5.78 0.66
CA SER A 264 -26.69 -5.36 2.07
C SER A 264 -26.76 -6.55 3.03
N TRP A 265 -27.46 -7.62 2.65
CA TRP A 265 -27.59 -8.84 3.47
C TRP A 265 -26.43 -9.83 3.31
N ALA A 266 -25.64 -9.71 2.24
CA ALA A 266 -24.57 -10.66 1.93
C ALA A 266 -23.52 -10.78 3.06
N PRO A 267 -23.01 -9.70 3.69
CA PRO A 267 -22.07 -9.80 4.80
C PRO A 267 -22.63 -10.59 5.99
N LEU A 268 -23.91 -10.37 6.34
CA LEU A 268 -24.60 -11.08 7.42
C LEU A 268 -24.75 -12.57 7.12
N ALA A 269 -25.16 -12.90 5.88
CA ALA A 269 -25.29 -14.29 5.45
C ALA A 269 -23.94 -15.03 5.50
N ILE A 270 -22.87 -14.38 5.05
CA ILE A 270 -21.51 -14.94 5.06
C ILE A 270 -21.02 -15.13 6.50
N ALA A 271 -21.22 -14.14 7.37
CA ALA A 271 -20.92 -14.26 8.79
C ALA A 271 -21.70 -15.42 9.45
N ALA A 272 -22.98 -15.60 9.11
CA ALA A 272 -23.80 -16.71 9.60
C ALA A 272 -23.26 -18.07 9.14
N VAL A 273 -22.83 -18.20 7.87
CA VAL A 273 -22.21 -19.44 7.36
C VAL A 273 -20.92 -19.77 8.13
N TRP A 274 -20.06 -18.79 8.37
CA TRP A 274 -18.85 -18.96 9.17
C TRP A 274 -19.16 -19.30 10.63
N GLY A 275 -20.16 -18.65 11.24
CA GLY A 275 -20.64 -18.93 12.59
C GLY A 275 -21.16 -20.36 12.73
N CYS A 276 -22.03 -20.79 11.82
CA CYS A 276 -22.53 -22.17 11.74
C CYS A 276 -21.40 -23.19 11.54
N SER A 277 -20.43 -22.88 10.67
CA SER A 277 -19.25 -23.73 10.46
C SER A 277 -18.41 -23.87 11.75
N GLY A 278 -18.22 -22.77 12.48
CA GLY A 278 -17.57 -22.75 13.79
C GLY A 278 -18.31 -23.58 14.83
N LEU A 279 -19.65 -23.42 14.93
CA LEU A 279 -20.50 -24.21 15.83
C LEU A 279 -20.46 -25.71 15.50
N CYS A 280 -20.49 -26.08 14.22
CA CYS A 280 -20.32 -27.46 13.76
C CYS A 280 -18.98 -28.05 14.20
N LEU A 281 -17.88 -27.28 14.07
CA LEU A 281 -16.55 -27.70 14.54
C LEU A 281 -16.52 -27.88 16.07
N LEU A 282 -17.13 -26.97 16.82
CA LEU A 282 -17.25 -27.05 18.28
C LEU A 282 -18.10 -28.25 18.73
N ALA A 283 -19.24 -28.50 18.10
CA ALA A 283 -20.10 -29.64 18.38
C ALA A 283 -19.37 -30.96 18.09
N ARG A 284 -18.63 -31.03 16.99
CA ARG A 284 -17.80 -32.20 16.64
C ARG A 284 -16.65 -32.41 17.63
N TRP A 285 -16.04 -31.32 18.12
CA TRP A 285 -15.02 -31.36 19.18
C TRP A 285 -15.59 -31.89 20.50
N ARG A 286 -16.80 -31.47 20.90
CA ARG A 286 -17.46 -31.96 22.12
C ARG A 286 -17.85 -33.44 22.03
N ARG A 287 -18.31 -33.90 20.85
CA ARG A 287 -18.77 -35.29 20.65
C ARG A 287 -17.65 -36.31 20.46
N ARG A 288 -16.56 -35.97 19.75
CA ARG A 288 -15.47 -36.91 19.40
C ARG A 288 -14.20 -36.73 20.23
N GLY A 289 -14.21 -35.89 21.27
CA GLY A 289 -13.03 -35.55 22.05
C GLY A 289 -12.09 -34.56 21.34
N ARG A 290 -10.89 -34.35 21.90
CA ARG A 290 -9.93 -33.33 21.45
C ARG A 290 -9.38 -33.60 20.04
N SER A 291 -10.04 -33.05 19.01
CA SER A 291 -9.46 -32.99 17.67
C SER A 291 -8.21 -32.08 17.69
N PRO A 292 -7.09 -32.50 17.06
CA PRO A 292 -5.88 -31.67 17.00
C PRO A 292 -6.15 -30.28 16.42
N LEU A 293 -7.02 -30.20 15.41
CA LEU A 293 -7.44 -28.93 14.80
C LEU A 293 -8.18 -28.04 15.79
N GLY A 294 -9.13 -28.59 16.56
CA GLY A 294 -9.88 -27.83 17.56
C GLY A 294 -8.97 -27.23 18.63
N VAL A 295 -8.00 -28.00 19.13
CA VAL A 295 -7.02 -27.50 20.11
C VAL A 295 -6.15 -26.39 19.52
N MET A 296 -5.66 -26.58 18.29
CA MET A 296 -4.86 -25.58 17.59
C MET A 296 -5.64 -24.26 17.43
N LEU A 297 -6.86 -24.33 16.90
CA LEU A 297 -7.71 -23.17 16.67
C LEU A 297 -8.14 -22.49 17.98
N ALA A 298 -8.44 -23.26 19.02
CA ALA A 298 -8.78 -22.71 20.34
C ALA A 298 -7.60 -21.91 20.94
N GLY A 299 -6.36 -22.39 20.78
CA GLY A 299 -5.18 -21.64 21.23
C GLY A 299 -4.97 -20.34 20.43
N LEU A 300 -5.16 -20.39 19.12
CA LEU A 300 -5.09 -19.18 18.27
C LEU A 300 -6.17 -18.16 18.66
N ALA A 301 -7.42 -18.62 18.85
CA ALA A 301 -8.52 -17.78 19.31
C ALA A 301 -8.25 -17.19 20.70
N GLY A 302 -7.70 -17.98 21.64
CA GLY A 302 -7.30 -17.50 22.96
C GLY A 302 -6.22 -16.43 22.90
N SER A 303 -5.26 -16.55 21.96
CA SER A 303 -4.23 -15.52 21.75
C SER A 303 -4.82 -14.24 21.17
N ALA A 304 -5.74 -14.35 20.21
CA ALA A 304 -6.44 -13.20 19.63
C ALA A 304 -7.32 -12.49 20.67
N ALA A 305 -8.03 -13.23 21.52
CA ALA A 305 -8.82 -12.66 22.61
C ALA A 305 -7.96 -11.94 23.64
N LEU A 306 -6.82 -12.54 24.03
CA LEU A 306 -5.86 -11.88 24.92
C LEU A 306 -5.28 -10.62 24.28
N ALA A 307 -4.90 -10.67 23.00
CA ALA A 307 -4.43 -9.50 22.26
C ALA A 307 -5.47 -8.38 22.23
N GLY A 308 -6.73 -8.71 21.92
CA GLY A 308 -7.84 -7.76 21.95
C GLY A 308 -8.05 -7.16 23.33
N THR A 309 -7.87 -7.93 24.40
CA THR A 309 -7.93 -7.43 25.79
C THR A 309 -6.78 -6.47 26.10
N LEU A 310 -5.55 -6.83 25.70
CA LEU A 310 -4.36 -5.99 25.89
C LEU A 310 -4.45 -4.68 25.09
N ALA A 311 -5.09 -4.71 23.91
CA ALA A 311 -5.28 -3.56 23.06
C ALA A 311 -6.60 -2.82 23.31
N ALA A 312 -7.48 -3.30 24.20
CA ALA A 312 -8.88 -2.86 24.31
C ALA A 312 -9.01 -1.34 24.52
N ALA A 313 -8.14 -0.76 25.35
CA ALA A 313 -8.15 0.68 25.67
C ALA A 313 -7.94 1.57 24.44
N GLN A 314 -7.28 1.08 23.39
CA GLN A 314 -7.13 1.77 22.10
C GLN A 314 -8.10 1.22 21.05
N LEU A 315 -8.31 -0.10 21.02
CA LEU A 315 -9.07 -0.79 19.99
C LEU A 315 -10.56 -0.44 20.03
N LEU A 316 -11.18 -0.38 21.22
CA LEU A 316 -12.60 -0.06 21.35
C LEU A 316 -12.95 1.35 20.84
N PRO A 317 -12.28 2.44 21.30
CA PRO A 317 -12.55 3.76 20.76
C PRO A 317 -12.16 3.86 19.27
N ALA A 318 -11.17 3.11 18.81
CA ALA A 318 -10.83 3.05 17.38
C ALA A 318 -11.90 2.39 16.53
N MET A 319 -12.56 1.33 17.04
CA MET A 319 -13.69 0.69 16.36
C MET A 319 -14.88 1.64 16.27
N GLU A 320 -15.20 2.36 17.35
CA GLU A 320 -16.26 3.36 17.37
C GLU A 320 -15.98 4.50 16.38
N PHE A 321 -14.80 5.10 16.46
CA PHE A 321 -14.39 6.20 15.59
C PHE A 321 -14.34 5.79 14.11
N THR A 322 -13.75 4.62 13.80
CA THR A 322 -13.69 4.13 12.41
C THR A 322 -15.08 3.83 11.87
N GLY A 323 -16.00 3.34 12.71
CA GLY A 323 -17.40 3.08 12.34
C GLY A 323 -18.18 4.33 11.91
N GLN A 324 -17.78 5.52 12.40
CA GLN A 324 -18.36 6.81 12.01
C GLN A 324 -17.66 7.46 10.80
N SER A 325 -16.54 6.87 10.37
CA SER A 325 -15.79 7.42 9.27
C SER A 325 -16.51 7.20 7.94
N ALA A 326 -16.23 8.08 6.99
CA ALA A 326 -16.68 7.95 5.61
C ALA A 326 -16.33 6.58 5.04
N ARG A 327 -15.29 5.91 5.57
CA ARG A 327 -14.68 4.61 5.18
C ARG A 327 -15.48 3.37 5.62
N ALA A 328 -16.37 3.49 6.61
CA ALA A 328 -17.13 2.36 7.17
C ALA A 328 -18.64 2.50 6.97
N ALA A 329 -19.12 3.68 6.57
CA ALA A 329 -20.54 3.92 6.31
C ALA A 329 -21.07 2.99 5.22
N GLU A 330 -22.23 2.37 5.46
CA GLU A 330 -22.88 1.41 4.55
C GLU A 330 -23.22 2.05 3.19
N ASP A 331 -23.50 3.36 3.19
CA ASP A 331 -23.77 4.20 2.00
C ASP A 331 -22.50 4.89 1.43
N GLY A 332 -21.31 4.56 1.94
CA GLY A 332 -20.06 5.14 1.46
C GLY A 332 -19.55 4.52 0.15
N THR A 333 -18.82 5.33 -0.63
CA THR A 333 -18.30 4.95 -1.96
C THR A 333 -16.94 4.22 -1.86
N HIS A 334 -16.84 3.12 -1.10
CA HIS A 334 -15.55 2.44 -0.88
C HIS A 334 -15.10 1.55 -2.02
N ASP A 335 -14.16 2.07 -2.80
CA ASP A 335 -13.43 1.23 -3.74
C ASP A 335 -12.33 0.41 -3.02
N ILE A 336 -12.28 -0.88 -3.32
CA ILE A 336 -11.38 -1.85 -2.67
C ILE A 336 -10.13 -2.16 -3.51
N TYR A 337 -10.13 -1.79 -4.80
CA TYR A 337 -9.05 -2.04 -5.74
C TYR A 337 -7.95 -0.97 -5.89
N PRO A 338 -8.00 0.26 -5.30
CA PRO A 338 -6.92 1.22 -5.47
C PRO A 338 -5.57 0.63 -5.08
N PHE A 339 -4.51 1.02 -5.78
CA PHE A 339 -3.17 0.44 -5.63
C PHE A 339 -3.09 -1.09 -5.87
N SER A 340 -3.82 -1.59 -6.86
CA SER A 340 -3.64 -2.95 -7.38
C SER A 340 -2.25 -3.13 -7.99
N LEU A 341 -1.65 -4.30 -7.84
CA LEU A 341 -0.34 -4.59 -8.42
C LEU A 341 -0.48 -4.98 -9.89
N GLU A 342 0.06 -4.16 -10.79
CA GLU A 342 0.06 -4.49 -12.20
C GLU A 342 0.86 -5.77 -12.53
N PRO A 343 0.32 -6.69 -13.36
CA PRO A 343 0.99 -7.94 -13.69
C PRO A 343 2.37 -7.77 -14.34
N ILE A 344 2.57 -6.71 -15.12
CA ILE A 344 3.84 -6.46 -15.82
C ILE A 344 4.98 -6.16 -14.82
N ARG A 345 4.64 -5.57 -13.67
CA ARG A 345 5.59 -5.25 -12.60
C ARG A 345 6.16 -6.47 -11.90
N LEU A 346 5.61 -7.67 -12.12
CA LEU A 346 6.22 -8.91 -11.66
C LEU A 346 7.64 -9.12 -12.23
N ALA A 347 7.97 -8.49 -13.36
CA ALA A 347 9.33 -8.45 -13.89
C ALA A 347 10.33 -7.79 -12.91
N GLU A 348 9.88 -6.89 -12.04
CA GLU A 348 10.70 -6.22 -11.03
C GLU A 348 11.24 -7.17 -9.96
N PHE A 349 10.70 -8.39 -9.82
CA PHE A 349 11.34 -9.41 -8.97
C PHE A 349 12.68 -9.88 -9.55
N VAL A 350 12.83 -9.87 -10.88
CA VAL A 350 14.05 -10.32 -11.57
C VAL A 350 14.97 -9.16 -11.93
N TRP A 351 14.40 -8.07 -12.45
CA TRP A 351 15.13 -6.89 -12.92
C TRP A 351 14.81 -5.67 -12.05
N PRO A 352 15.75 -5.20 -11.22
CA PRO A 352 15.49 -4.09 -10.30
C PRO A 352 15.20 -2.80 -11.08
N ASN A 353 14.06 -2.16 -10.82
CA ASN A 353 13.68 -0.86 -11.40
C ASN A 353 13.65 -0.84 -12.94
N VAL A 354 13.31 -1.97 -13.57
CA VAL A 354 13.30 -2.12 -15.03
C VAL A 354 12.35 -1.15 -15.74
N PHE A 355 11.27 -0.74 -15.05
CA PHE A 355 10.31 0.25 -15.54
C PHE A 355 10.74 1.71 -15.28
N GLY A 356 11.95 1.93 -14.76
CA GLY A 356 12.50 3.24 -14.45
C GLY A 356 12.15 3.74 -13.04
N THR A 357 12.79 4.84 -12.63
CA THR A 357 12.60 5.46 -11.31
C THR A 357 11.69 6.69 -11.37
N HIS A 358 10.85 6.88 -10.34
CA HIS A 358 9.90 8.01 -10.28
C HIS A 358 10.50 9.28 -9.66
N PHE A 359 11.52 9.14 -8.81
CA PHE A 359 11.94 10.20 -7.88
C PHE A 359 13.19 10.97 -8.30
N ALA A 360 13.81 10.62 -9.42
CA ALA A 360 15.07 11.20 -9.92
C ALA A 360 14.86 11.90 -11.28
N GLY A 361 13.82 12.74 -11.36
CA GLY A 361 13.16 13.09 -12.62
C GLY A 361 12.23 11.95 -13.04
N ASN A 362 11.14 12.26 -13.73
CA ASN A 362 10.19 11.23 -14.18
C ASN A 362 10.86 10.32 -15.22
N ARG A 363 11.50 9.23 -14.77
CA ARG A 363 12.14 8.22 -15.64
C ARG A 363 11.33 6.94 -15.72
N SER A 364 10.20 6.89 -15.02
CA SER A 364 9.30 5.75 -15.09
C SER A 364 8.58 5.74 -16.42
N TRP A 365 8.81 4.70 -17.22
CA TRP A 365 8.16 4.52 -18.51
C TRP A 365 6.95 3.59 -18.42
N LEU A 366 6.51 3.24 -17.21
CA LEU A 366 5.33 2.39 -16.99
C LEU A 366 4.06 3.01 -17.62
N SER A 367 3.91 4.34 -17.53
CA SER A 367 2.80 5.07 -18.15
C SER A 367 2.79 5.03 -19.68
N ALA A 368 3.90 4.65 -20.32
CA ALA A 368 3.96 4.46 -21.77
C ALA A 368 3.30 3.15 -22.22
N ILE A 369 3.02 2.24 -21.29
CA ILE A 369 2.39 0.95 -21.55
C ILE A 369 0.86 1.13 -21.52
N PRO A 370 0.09 0.51 -22.43
CA PRO A 370 -1.37 0.51 -22.33
C PRO A 370 -1.88 -0.46 -21.23
N PRO A 371 -2.97 -0.14 -20.51
CA PRO A 371 -3.80 1.06 -20.62
C PRO A 371 -3.16 2.22 -19.84
N LYS A 372 -2.90 3.34 -20.53
CA LYS A 372 -2.17 4.49 -19.99
C LYS A 372 -2.79 5.09 -18.73
N THR A 373 -4.08 4.88 -18.51
CA THR A 373 -4.87 5.38 -17.38
C THR A 373 -4.71 4.57 -16.08
N SER A 374 -4.02 3.42 -16.11
CA SER A 374 -3.94 2.48 -14.98
C SER A 374 -2.63 2.59 -14.15
N HIS A 375 -1.68 3.43 -14.58
CA HIS A 375 -0.30 3.39 -14.05
C HIS A 375 0.02 4.42 -12.94
N ALA A 376 -0.96 5.21 -12.49
CA ALA A 376 -0.73 6.31 -11.55
C ALA A 376 -0.68 5.86 -10.07
N ASP A 377 -1.24 4.69 -9.73
CA ASP A 377 -1.45 4.24 -8.34
C ASP A 377 -0.42 3.20 -7.87
N VAL A 378 0.85 3.61 -7.81
CA VAL A 378 1.93 2.73 -7.33
C VAL A 378 2.01 2.73 -5.79
N TRP A 379 1.70 1.59 -5.16
CA TRP A 379 1.86 1.43 -3.70
C TRP A 379 3.32 1.43 -3.27
N VAL A 380 4.12 0.58 -3.92
CA VAL A 380 5.55 0.38 -3.68
C VAL A 380 6.29 0.58 -5.00
N PRO A 381 7.37 1.39 -5.03
CA PRO A 381 8.07 1.73 -6.27
C PRO A 381 8.94 0.59 -6.84
N SER A 382 9.17 -0.48 -6.07
CA SER A 382 9.93 -1.64 -6.51
C SER A 382 9.50 -2.91 -5.78
N LEU A 383 9.34 -4.02 -6.51
CA LEU A 383 9.14 -5.36 -5.93
C LEU A 383 10.45 -6.08 -5.58
N TYR A 384 11.61 -5.48 -5.83
CA TYR A 384 12.89 -6.19 -5.78
C TYR A 384 13.29 -6.61 -4.36
N LEU A 385 13.51 -7.92 -4.18
CA LEU A 385 13.93 -8.56 -2.92
C LEU A 385 15.38 -9.08 -2.98
N GLY A 386 16.09 -8.82 -4.07
CA GLY A 386 17.43 -9.33 -4.36
C GLY A 386 17.41 -10.55 -5.28
N GLY A 387 18.19 -10.51 -6.36
CA GLY A 387 18.15 -11.54 -7.41
C GLY A 387 18.59 -12.92 -6.91
N LEU A 388 19.58 -12.94 -6.00
CA LEU A 388 20.00 -14.16 -5.29
C LEU A 388 18.82 -14.77 -4.51
N THR A 389 18.07 -13.96 -3.76
CA THR A 389 16.93 -14.43 -2.97
C THR A 389 15.86 -15.04 -3.86
N ILE A 390 15.50 -14.39 -4.96
CA ILE A 390 14.42 -14.85 -5.85
C ILE A 390 14.77 -16.21 -6.47
N VAL A 391 15.97 -16.39 -7.01
CA VAL A 391 16.39 -17.67 -7.59
C VAL A 391 16.38 -18.79 -6.54
N LEU A 392 16.89 -18.52 -5.35
CA LEU A 392 16.91 -19.49 -4.24
C LEU A 392 15.49 -19.81 -3.75
N ALA A 393 14.62 -18.81 -3.66
CA ALA A 393 13.23 -18.96 -3.23
C ALA A 393 12.44 -19.81 -4.21
N LEU A 394 12.55 -19.54 -5.52
CA LEU A 394 11.92 -20.36 -6.56
C LEU A 394 12.48 -21.79 -6.59
N GLY A 395 13.79 -21.95 -6.37
CA GLY A 395 14.42 -23.27 -6.25
C GLY A 395 13.93 -24.06 -5.03
N ALA A 396 13.60 -23.36 -3.94
CA ALA A 396 13.13 -23.95 -2.69
C ALA A 396 11.61 -24.10 -2.60
N ALA A 397 10.82 -23.30 -3.31
CA ALA A 397 9.37 -23.32 -3.27
C ALA A 397 8.81 -24.71 -3.59
N GLY A 398 7.63 -25.00 -3.04
CA GLY A 398 6.87 -26.20 -3.38
C GLY A 398 6.16 -26.85 -2.22
N PHE A 399 5.07 -27.54 -2.55
CA PHE A 399 4.16 -28.19 -1.61
C PHE A 399 4.60 -29.59 -1.16
N ARG A 400 5.50 -30.22 -1.93
CA ARG A 400 5.92 -31.61 -1.74
C ARG A 400 7.33 -31.72 -1.15
N GLY A 401 7.48 -32.63 -0.20
CA GLY A 401 8.75 -32.94 0.44
C GLY A 401 9.26 -31.84 1.37
N GLY A 402 10.02 -32.24 2.38
CA GLY A 402 10.52 -31.33 3.40
C GLY A 402 9.43 -30.87 4.39
N PRO A 403 9.73 -29.83 5.16
CA PRO A 403 8.92 -29.47 6.31
C PRO A 403 7.55 -28.86 5.94
N PRO A 404 6.53 -28.96 6.81
CA PRO A 404 5.18 -28.46 6.52
C PRO A 404 5.11 -26.95 6.31
N TRP A 405 5.92 -26.15 7.01
CA TRP A 405 5.94 -24.69 6.82
C TRP A 405 6.40 -24.29 5.42
N ARG A 406 7.24 -25.07 4.73
CA ARG A 406 7.65 -24.78 3.34
C ARG A 406 6.46 -24.73 2.38
N GLY A 407 5.58 -25.73 2.45
CA GLY A 407 4.39 -25.77 1.60
C GLY A 407 3.40 -24.66 1.94
N TRP A 408 3.26 -24.36 3.24
CA TRP A 408 2.45 -23.25 3.71
C TRP A 408 2.99 -21.88 3.25
N LEU A 409 4.29 -21.64 3.34
CA LEU A 409 4.92 -20.41 2.84
C LEU A 409 4.80 -20.29 1.31
N THR A 410 4.88 -21.40 0.59
CA THR A 410 4.59 -21.40 -0.86
C THR A 410 3.14 -21.00 -1.12
N ALA A 411 2.18 -21.48 -0.32
CA ALA A 411 0.78 -21.07 -0.42
C ALA A 411 0.60 -19.57 -0.10
N ILE A 412 1.23 -19.08 0.98
CA ILE A 412 1.20 -17.66 1.34
C ILE A 412 1.72 -16.83 0.17
N ALA A 413 2.94 -17.10 -0.31
CA ALA A 413 3.55 -16.34 -1.40
C ALA A 413 2.65 -16.27 -2.65
N LEU A 414 2.02 -17.38 -3.03
CA LEU A 414 1.13 -17.41 -4.20
C LEU A 414 -0.18 -16.67 -3.95
N VAL A 415 -0.86 -16.95 -2.84
CA VAL A 415 -2.17 -16.35 -2.55
C VAL A 415 -2.04 -14.85 -2.31
N SER A 416 -1.05 -14.41 -1.54
CA SER A 416 -0.84 -12.99 -1.28
C SER A 416 -0.37 -12.23 -2.52
N LEU A 417 0.46 -12.84 -3.38
CA LEU A 417 0.86 -12.23 -4.64
C LEU A 417 -0.33 -12.11 -5.61
N LEU A 418 -1.09 -13.19 -5.80
CA LEU A 418 -2.26 -13.16 -6.68
C LEU A 418 -3.36 -12.22 -6.16
N ALA A 419 -3.57 -12.17 -4.85
CA ALA A 419 -4.48 -11.21 -4.25
C ALA A 419 -3.96 -9.77 -4.39
N SER A 420 -2.64 -9.55 -4.35
CA SER A 420 -2.06 -8.21 -4.55
C SER A 420 -2.29 -7.64 -5.94
N LEU A 421 -2.52 -8.49 -6.95
CA LEU A 421 -2.91 -8.06 -8.29
C LEU A 421 -4.26 -7.32 -8.31
N GLY A 422 -5.09 -7.48 -7.27
CA GLY A 422 -6.33 -6.73 -7.11
C GLY A 422 -7.24 -6.84 -8.33
N GLU A 423 -7.45 -5.73 -9.03
CA GLU A 423 -8.30 -5.69 -10.22
C GLU A 423 -7.79 -6.55 -11.39
N TYR A 424 -6.46 -6.63 -11.56
CA TYR A 424 -5.84 -7.36 -12.66
C TYR A 424 -5.90 -8.90 -12.49
N ALA A 425 -6.33 -9.36 -11.32
CA ALA A 425 -6.51 -10.79 -11.04
C ALA A 425 -7.79 -11.37 -11.66
N SER A 426 -8.72 -10.52 -12.09
CA SER A 426 -10.02 -10.98 -12.60
C SER A 426 -9.97 -11.33 -14.09
N PRO A 427 -10.73 -12.35 -14.53
CA PRO A 427 -10.97 -12.61 -15.94
C PRO A 427 -11.59 -11.43 -16.71
N LEU A 428 -12.32 -10.53 -16.03
CA LEU A 428 -13.01 -9.41 -16.68
C LEU A 428 -12.04 -8.39 -17.28
N TRP A 429 -10.98 -8.04 -16.53
CA TRP A 429 -9.93 -7.17 -17.05
C TRP A 429 -9.31 -7.77 -18.33
N TRP A 430 -8.98 -9.06 -18.33
CA TRP A 430 -8.42 -9.71 -19.53
C TRP A 430 -9.41 -9.80 -20.69
N ALA A 431 -10.69 -10.07 -20.41
CA ALA A 431 -11.74 -10.16 -21.42
C ALA A 431 -11.96 -8.83 -22.16
N ARG A 432 -11.85 -7.70 -21.46
CA ARG A 432 -12.07 -6.35 -22.00
C ARG A 432 -11.00 -5.86 -22.99
N TRP A 433 -9.88 -6.58 -23.12
CA TRP A 433 -8.94 -6.36 -24.22
C TRP A 433 -9.48 -6.78 -25.59
N SER A 434 -10.48 -7.67 -25.63
CA SER A 434 -11.19 -8.00 -26.86
C SER A 434 -12.26 -6.94 -27.14
N PRO A 435 -12.24 -6.26 -28.30
CA PRO A 435 -13.25 -5.25 -28.65
C PRO A 435 -14.69 -5.78 -28.58
N ASP A 436 -14.91 -7.03 -29.02
CA ASP A 436 -16.23 -7.67 -29.02
C ASP A 436 -16.76 -7.90 -27.60
N LEU A 437 -15.89 -8.36 -26.69
CA LEU A 437 -16.26 -8.57 -25.29
C LEU A 437 -16.40 -7.23 -24.56
N ALA A 438 -15.53 -6.25 -24.81
CA ALA A 438 -15.64 -4.91 -24.24
C ALA A 438 -16.95 -4.22 -24.63
N ALA A 439 -17.43 -4.39 -25.87
CA ALA A 439 -18.71 -3.87 -26.31
C ALA A 439 -19.90 -4.42 -25.50
N ARG A 440 -19.77 -5.64 -24.95
CA ARG A 440 -20.83 -6.30 -24.16
C ARG A 440 -20.66 -6.13 -22.65
N LEU A 441 -19.42 -6.15 -22.15
CA LEU A 441 -19.05 -6.08 -20.74
C LEU A 441 -18.83 -4.64 -20.25
N GLY A 442 -18.85 -3.67 -21.15
CA GLY A 442 -18.38 -2.31 -20.90
C GLY A 442 -16.85 -2.18 -21.04
N PRO A 443 -16.35 -0.94 -21.20
CA PRO A 443 -14.93 -0.67 -21.30
C PRO A 443 -14.20 -0.95 -19.98
N HIS A 444 -12.87 -0.99 -20.04
CA HIS A 444 -12.02 -0.96 -18.85
C HIS A 444 -12.41 0.14 -17.88
N ASP A 445 -12.19 -0.11 -16.59
CA ASP A 445 -12.48 0.84 -15.55
C ASP A 445 -11.64 2.13 -15.75
N PRO A 446 -12.25 3.34 -15.68
CA PRO A 446 -11.48 4.57 -15.63
C PRO A 446 -10.74 4.68 -14.30
N HIS A 447 -9.79 5.61 -14.19
CA HIS A 447 -9.01 5.82 -12.97
C HIS A 447 -9.90 6.17 -11.75
N ASP A 448 -10.84 7.12 -11.92
CA ASP A 448 -11.67 7.64 -10.83
C ASP A 448 -13.06 7.00 -10.81
N VAL A 449 -13.09 5.73 -10.41
CA VAL A 449 -14.26 4.89 -10.49
C VAL A 449 -14.69 4.44 -9.09
N GLY A 450 -15.97 4.65 -8.79
CA GLY A 450 -16.55 4.26 -7.50
C GLY A 450 -16.69 2.75 -7.34
N ALA A 451 -17.05 2.33 -6.13
CA ALA A 451 -17.34 0.93 -5.81
C ALA A 451 -18.38 0.27 -6.75
N ILE A 452 -19.31 1.08 -7.27
CA ILE A 452 -20.27 0.71 -8.31
C ILE A 452 -20.06 1.63 -9.50
N ARG A 453 -19.91 1.05 -10.69
CA ARG A 453 -19.79 1.82 -11.94
C ARG A 453 -21.11 2.54 -12.25
N ILE A 454 -21.01 3.75 -12.78
CA ILE A 454 -22.17 4.58 -13.16
C ILE A 454 -23.01 3.87 -14.24
N ASP A 455 -22.37 3.18 -15.18
CA ASP A 455 -23.03 2.39 -16.23
C ASP A 455 -23.73 1.12 -15.72
N GLY A 456 -23.48 0.73 -14.46
CA GLY A 456 -24.03 -0.46 -13.81
C GLY A 456 -23.31 -1.77 -14.14
N GLN A 457 -22.26 -1.74 -14.97
CA GLN A 457 -21.44 -2.91 -15.27
C GLN A 457 -20.64 -3.37 -14.03
N LEU A 458 -20.10 -4.60 -14.09
CA LEU A 458 -19.18 -5.08 -13.06
C LEU A 458 -17.80 -4.41 -13.18
N ARG A 459 -17.07 -4.31 -12.07
CA ARG A 459 -15.71 -3.74 -12.00
C ARG A 459 -14.72 -4.69 -12.68
N ASP A 460 -13.60 -4.15 -13.17
CA ASP A 460 -12.49 -4.93 -13.74
C ASP A 460 -12.02 -6.01 -12.77
N GLY A 461 -12.00 -5.71 -11.47
CA GLY A 461 -11.59 -6.67 -10.43
C GLY A 461 -12.63 -7.68 -9.95
N ASP A 462 -13.90 -7.54 -10.33
CA ASP A 462 -14.95 -8.42 -9.82
C ASP A 462 -14.74 -9.85 -10.30
N GLY A 463 -14.91 -10.81 -9.38
CA GLY A 463 -14.56 -12.22 -9.62
C GLY A 463 -13.07 -12.54 -9.41
N GLY A 464 -12.20 -11.55 -9.21
CA GLY A 464 -10.79 -11.75 -8.87
C GLY A 464 -10.54 -12.38 -7.49
N ILE A 465 -9.31 -12.81 -7.22
CA ILE A 465 -8.95 -13.43 -5.93
C ILE A 465 -9.13 -12.47 -4.76
N TYR A 466 -8.76 -11.18 -4.93
CA TYR A 466 -8.98 -10.16 -3.91
C TYR A 466 -10.48 -9.95 -3.64
N TRP A 467 -11.30 -9.92 -4.69
CA TRP A 467 -12.75 -9.85 -4.58
C TRP A 467 -13.34 -11.04 -3.80
N VAL A 468 -12.87 -12.25 -4.06
CA VAL A 468 -13.28 -13.46 -3.31
C VAL A 468 -12.93 -13.32 -1.83
N LEU A 469 -11.74 -12.81 -1.50
CA LEU A 469 -11.34 -12.57 -0.11
C LEU A 469 -12.25 -11.52 0.56
N ALA A 470 -12.45 -10.37 -0.10
CA ALA A 470 -13.29 -9.30 0.39
C ALA A 470 -14.76 -9.72 0.55
N THR A 471 -15.23 -10.64 -0.28
CA THR A 471 -16.61 -11.13 -0.23
C THR A 471 -16.77 -12.23 0.82
N LEU A 472 -15.96 -13.28 0.77
CA LEU A 472 -16.19 -14.52 1.53
C LEU A 472 -15.53 -14.57 2.91
N VAL A 473 -14.55 -13.70 3.19
CA VAL A 473 -13.81 -13.73 4.46
C VAL A 473 -14.35 -12.62 5.38
N PRO A 474 -14.96 -12.96 6.53
CA PRO A 474 -15.61 -11.98 7.41
C PRO A 474 -14.65 -10.87 7.85
N GLY A 475 -15.07 -9.62 7.65
CA GLY A 475 -14.28 -8.43 8.00
C GLY A 475 -13.19 -8.05 7.00
N PHE A 476 -12.86 -8.89 6.00
CA PHE A 476 -11.78 -8.60 5.05
C PHE A 476 -12.08 -7.38 4.17
N ARG A 477 -13.36 -7.13 3.85
CA ARG A 477 -13.80 -5.96 3.06
C ARG A 477 -13.41 -4.61 3.69
N GLN A 478 -13.11 -4.57 4.98
CA GLN A 478 -12.63 -3.37 5.66
C GLN A 478 -11.19 -3.01 5.27
N PHE A 479 -10.48 -3.94 4.63
CA PHE A 479 -9.11 -3.75 4.17
C PHE A 479 -9.10 -3.41 2.68
N ARG A 480 -8.37 -2.34 2.35
CA ARG A 480 -8.15 -1.83 1.01
C ARG A 480 -6.67 -1.80 0.69
N PHE A 481 -6.37 -1.65 -0.60
CA PHE A 481 -5.03 -1.60 -1.18
C PHE A 481 -4.43 -3.00 -1.30
N PRO A 482 -4.80 -3.75 -2.36
CA PRO A 482 -4.35 -5.12 -2.57
C PRO A 482 -2.83 -5.30 -2.45
N SER A 483 -2.05 -4.30 -2.89
CA SER A 483 -0.58 -4.30 -2.78
C SER A 483 -0.04 -4.43 -1.36
N LYS A 484 -0.79 -4.15 -0.29
CA LYS A 484 -0.33 -4.39 1.10
C LYS A 484 0.00 -5.85 1.38
N LEU A 485 -0.67 -6.77 0.68
CA LEU A 485 -0.43 -8.21 0.77
C LEU A 485 0.98 -8.60 0.30
N LEU A 486 1.69 -7.72 -0.41
CA LEU A 486 3.11 -7.91 -0.74
C LEU A 486 4.00 -8.06 0.49
N THR A 487 3.60 -7.55 1.67
CA THR A 487 4.32 -7.80 2.93
C THR A 487 4.44 -9.30 3.23
N PHE A 488 3.35 -10.04 2.99
CA PHE A 488 3.30 -11.50 3.20
C PHE A 488 4.04 -12.25 2.09
N THR A 489 3.97 -11.76 0.85
CA THR A 489 4.78 -12.27 -0.27
C THR A 489 6.28 -12.10 0.03
N ALA A 490 6.70 -10.92 0.46
CA ALA A 490 8.08 -10.59 0.80
C ALA A 490 8.60 -11.47 1.94
N LEU A 491 7.80 -11.68 3.00
CA LEU A 491 8.16 -12.60 4.07
C LEU A 491 8.35 -14.02 3.55
N ALA A 492 7.37 -14.54 2.81
CA ALA A 492 7.40 -15.93 2.35
C ALA A 492 8.55 -16.19 1.36
N VAL A 493 8.76 -15.29 0.41
CA VAL A 493 9.87 -15.35 -0.56
C VAL A 493 11.22 -15.24 0.14
N SER A 494 11.37 -14.33 1.10
CA SER A 494 12.61 -14.16 1.86
C SER A 494 12.93 -15.39 2.72
N VAL A 495 11.92 -16.01 3.35
CA VAL A 495 12.11 -17.27 4.07
C VAL A 495 12.55 -18.38 3.11
N LEU A 496 11.83 -18.54 1.99
CA LEU A 496 12.14 -19.55 0.99
C LEU A 496 13.53 -19.35 0.39
N GLY A 497 13.99 -18.11 0.21
CA GLY A 497 15.34 -17.77 -0.22
C GLY A 497 16.40 -18.28 0.76
N GLY A 498 16.20 -18.04 2.06
CA GLY A 498 17.08 -18.58 3.11
C GLY A 498 17.13 -20.11 3.14
N LEU A 499 15.98 -20.78 2.99
CA LEU A 499 15.91 -22.25 2.85
C LEU A 499 16.54 -22.76 1.55
N GLY A 500 16.47 -21.96 0.48
CA GLY A 500 17.09 -22.26 -0.80
C GLY A 500 18.61 -22.24 -0.72
N TRP A 501 19.18 -21.33 0.06
CA TRP A 501 20.61 -21.33 0.37
C TRP A 501 21.06 -22.64 1.01
N ASP A 502 20.37 -23.08 2.06
CA ASP A 502 20.73 -24.31 2.77
C ASP A 502 20.69 -25.54 1.87
N ARG A 503 19.69 -25.60 0.97
CA ARG A 503 19.60 -26.65 -0.04
C ARG A 503 20.70 -26.58 -1.08
N LEU A 504 21.07 -25.38 -1.50
CA LEU A 504 22.19 -25.17 -2.42
C LEU A 504 23.49 -25.66 -1.80
N ALA A 505 23.77 -25.24 -0.57
CA ALA A 505 24.95 -25.63 0.21
C ALA A 505 24.97 -27.14 0.53
N SER A 506 23.81 -27.77 0.70
CA SER A 506 23.70 -29.22 0.89
C SER A 506 23.82 -30.02 -0.42
N GLY A 507 24.13 -29.38 -1.55
CA GLY A 507 24.37 -30.03 -2.85
C GLY A 507 23.16 -30.12 -3.79
N SER A 508 21.98 -29.59 -3.42
CA SER A 508 20.80 -29.55 -4.29
C SER A 508 20.84 -28.36 -5.26
N SER A 509 21.83 -28.33 -6.16
CA SER A 509 22.09 -27.16 -7.01
C SER A 509 21.41 -27.15 -8.39
N ARG A 510 20.89 -28.29 -8.87
CA ARG A 510 20.35 -28.41 -10.24
C ARG A 510 19.22 -27.43 -10.54
N ARG A 511 18.26 -27.27 -9.63
CA ARG A 511 17.12 -26.37 -9.83
C ARG A 511 17.54 -24.89 -9.81
N PRO A 512 18.24 -24.39 -8.77
CA PRO A 512 18.77 -23.02 -8.79
C PRO A 512 19.67 -22.73 -9.99
N ALA A 513 20.56 -23.66 -10.38
CA ALA A 513 21.41 -23.49 -11.57
C ALA A 513 20.59 -23.35 -12.85
N ARG A 514 19.59 -24.22 -13.06
CA ARG A 514 18.71 -24.13 -14.24
C ARG A 514 17.93 -22.83 -14.26
N LEU A 515 17.36 -22.41 -13.13
CA LEU A 515 16.62 -21.16 -13.03
C LEU A 515 17.52 -19.96 -13.30
N ALA A 516 18.71 -19.91 -12.69
CA ALA A 516 19.70 -18.85 -12.93
C ALA A 516 20.12 -18.80 -14.41
N ALA A 517 20.37 -19.94 -15.05
CA ALA A 517 20.75 -20.00 -16.46
C ALA A 517 19.63 -19.52 -17.39
N VAL A 518 18.38 -19.94 -17.14
CA VAL A 518 17.22 -19.50 -17.94
C VAL A 518 16.99 -18.01 -17.77
N LEU A 519 16.96 -17.51 -16.54
CA LEU A 519 16.76 -16.08 -16.28
C LEU A 519 17.93 -15.25 -16.82
N LEU A 520 19.16 -15.74 -16.73
CA LEU A 520 20.33 -15.06 -17.30
C LEU A 520 20.20 -14.97 -18.81
N ALA A 521 19.86 -16.07 -19.50
CA ALA A 521 19.65 -16.06 -20.93
C ALA A 521 18.56 -15.07 -21.34
N LEU A 522 17.41 -15.08 -20.65
CA LEU A 522 16.32 -14.10 -20.87
C LEU A 522 16.78 -12.66 -20.64
N THR A 523 17.59 -12.41 -19.61
CA THR A 523 18.12 -11.08 -19.28
C THR A 523 19.09 -10.60 -20.34
N LEU A 524 20.01 -11.46 -20.80
CA LEU A 524 20.95 -11.12 -21.87
C LEU A 524 20.23 -10.89 -23.20
N SER A 525 19.21 -11.69 -23.52
CA SER A 525 18.36 -11.46 -24.70
C SER A 525 17.59 -10.14 -24.60
N ALA A 526 17.02 -9.82 -23.43
CA ALA A 526 16.34 -8.54 -23.20
C ALA A 526 17.31 -7.36 -23.31
N ALA A 527 18.54 -7.48 -22.77
CA ALA A 527 19.58 -6.46 -22.89
C ALA A 527 20.00 -6.25 -24.34
N ALA A 528 20.25 -7.33 -25.09
CA ALA A 528 20.58 -7.27 -26.50
C ALA A 528 19.45 -6.66 -27.33
N ALA A 529 18.19 -7.01 -27.04
CA ALA A 529 17.02 -6.44 -27.69
C ALA A 529 16.86 -4.94 -27.37
N ALA A 530 17.02 -4.55 -26.10
CA ALA A 530 16.95 -3.15 -25.68
C ALA A 530 17.99 -2.28 -26.40
N GLU A 531 19.23 -2.77 -26.52
CA GLU A 531 20.28 -2.07 -27.25
C GLU A 531 20.03 -2.05 -28.77
N ALA A 532 19.63 -3.19 -29.35
CA ALA A 532 19.33 -3.27 -30.79
C ALA A 532 18.15 -2.39 -31.21
N TRP A 533 17.18 -2.18 -30.30
CA TRP A 533 15.97 -1.39 -30.56
C TRP A 533 16.01 0.00 -29.91
N ARG A 534 17.18 0.42 -29.42
CA ARG A 534 17.36 1.68 -28.69
C ARG A 534 16.71 2.89 -29.36
N PRO A 535 16.88 3.16 -30.67
CA PRO A 535 16.25 4.31 -31.31
C PRO A 535 14.72 4.27 -31.25
N ARG A 536 14.12 3.08 -31.45
CA ARG A 536 12.66 2.90 -31.41
C ARG A 536 12.11 3.03 -29.99
N ILE A 537 12.83 2.51 -28.99
CA ILE A 537 12.44 2.62 -27.58
C ILE A 537 12.48 4.08 -27.14
N LEU A 538 13.55 4.80 -27.46
CA LEU A 538 13.66 6.24 -27.15
C LEU A 538 12.57 7.05 -27.86
N GLN A 539 12.25 6.72 -29.11
CA GLN A 539 11.15 7.35 -29.84
C GLN A 539 9.80 7.08 -29.18
N ALA A 540 9.53 5.84 -28.73
CA ALA A 540 8.30 5.48 -28.04
C ALA A 540 8.15 6.20 -26.69
N PHE A 541 9.24 6.32 -25.93
CA PHE A 541 9.28 7.09 -24.69
C PHE A 541 9.04 8.58 -24.96
N ALA A 542 9.70 9.17 -25.97
CA ALA A 542 9.49 10.56 -26.36
C ALA A 542 8.05 10.83 -26.82
N ALA A 543 7.44 9.91 -27.58
CA ALA A 543 6.04 9.99 -28.00
C ALA A 543 5.04 9.83 -26.83
N SER A 544 5.51 9.39 -25.66
CA SER A 544 4.74 9.28 -24.43
C SER A 544 4.90 10.52 -23.53
N GLY A 545 5.59 11.57 -23.98
CA GLY A 545 5.91 12.77 -23.20
C GLY A 545 4.71 13.56 -22.67
N ASP A 546 3.53 13.42 -23.27
CA ASP A 546 2.27 14.02 -22.80
C ASP A 546 1.78 13.41 -21.46
N LEU A 547 2.36 12.29 -21.02
CA LEU A 547 2.04 11.58 -19.78
C LEU A 547 2.89 12.05 -18.59
N GLY A 548 3.17 13.35 -18.51
CA GLY A 548 3.95 13.93 -17.43
C GLY A 548 3.38 13.55 -16.05
N SER A 549 4.25 13.50 -15.06
CA SER A 549 3.86 13.28 -13.66
C SER A 549 4.20 14.53 -12.85
N PRO A 550 3.79 14.64 -11.57
CA PRO A 550 4.28 15.72 -10.71
C PRO A 550 5.81 15.80 -10.58
N PHE A 551 6.56 14.81 -11.10
CA PHE A 551 8.02 14.82 -11.20
C PHE A 551 8.59 15.37 -12.51
N GLY A 552 7.74 15.87 -13.39
CA GLY A 552 8.10 16.41 -14.70
C GLY A 552 7.69 15.53 -15.87
N PRO A 553 8.01 15.97 -17.09
CA PRO A 553 7.85 15.18 -18.29
C PRO A 553 8.74 13.94 -18.22
N LEU A 554 8.33 12.87 -18.90
CA LEU A 554 9.13 11.65 -19.01
C LEU A 554 10.50 12.00 -19.62
N ASP A 555 11.59 11.64 -18.93
CA ASP A 555 12.98 11.71 -19.42
C ASP A 555 13.30 10.41 -20.18
N PRO A 556 13.26 10.39 -21.54
CA PRO A 556 13.43 9.16 -22.30
C PRO A 556 14.85 8.58 -22.18
N ALA A 557 15.85 9.45 -22.07
CA ALA A 557 17.25 9.04 -21.97
C ALA A 557 17.53 8.44 -20.60
N GLY A 558 17.04 9.07 -19.54
CA GLY A 558 17.09 8.54 -18.17
C GLY A 558 16.31 7.24 -18.02
N ALA A 559 15.10 7.15 -18.58
CA ALA A 559 14.29 5.94 -18.58
C ALA A 559 15.02 4.75 -19.24
N PHE A 560 15.65 4.99 -20.40
CA PHE A 560 16.45 3.96 -21.08
C PHE A 560 17.71 3.60 -20.28
N ALA A 561 18.36 4.57 -19.62
CA ALA A 561 19.51 4.32 -18.76
C ALA A 561 19.14 3.44 -17.56
N ASP A 562 18.00 3.69 -16.92
CA ASP A 562 17.49 2.87 -15.82
C ASP A 562 17.14 1.45 -16.30
N LEU A 563 16.47 1.31 -17.45
CA LEU A 563 16.21 0.01 -18.09
C LEU A 563 17.51 -0.77 -18.35
N ARG A 564 18.52 -0.12 -18.93
CA ARG A 564 19.82 -0.73 -19.20
C ARG A 564 20.51 -1.15 -17.90
N PHE A 565 20.51 -0.29 -16.90
CA PHE A 565 21.12 -0.57 -15.60
C PHE A 565 20.44 -1.77 -14.91
N ALA A 566 19.11 -1.83 -14.93
CA ALA A 566 18.32 -2.95 -14.40
C ALA A 566 18.73 -4.30 -15.02
N LEU A 567 18.87 -4.34 -16.35
CA LEU A 567 19.24 -5.55 -17.08
C LEU A 567 20.71 -5.94 -16.83
N VAL A 568 21.63 -4.97 -16.76
CA VAL A 568 23.04 -5.24 -16.43
C VAL A 568 23.19 -5.75 -15.00
N GLN A 569 22.58 -5.10 -14.02
CA GLN A 569 22.57 -5.56 -12.63
C GLN A 569 21.99 -6.97 -12.54
N GLY A 570 20.83 -7.20 -13.16
CA GLY A 570 20.20 -8.52 -13.23
C GLY A 570 21.13 -9.59 -13.82
N ALA A 571 21.78 -9.31 -14.95
CA ALA A 571 22.70 -10.26 -15.60
C ALA A 571 23.90 -10.60 -14.71
N VAL A 572 24.52 -9.59 -14.08
CA VAL A 572 25.67 -9.79 -13.17
C VAL A 572 25.26 -10.66 -11.98
N ILE A 573 24.15 -10.35 -11.32
CA ILE A 573 23.68 -11.12 -10.17
C ILE A 573 23.33 -12.56 -10.60
N LEU A 574 22.56 -12.74 -11.67
CA LEU A 574 22.18 -14.08 -12.16
C LEU A 574 23.39 -14.93 -12.58
N LEU A 575 24.42 -14.31 -13.18
CA LEU A 575 25.69 -14.98 -13.47
C LEU A 575 26.40 -15.43 -12.19
N VAL A 576 26.47 -14.57 -11.17
CA VAL A 576 27.08 -14.95 -9.89
C VAL A 576 26.28 -16.09 -9.22
N VAL A 577 24.95 -16.03 -9.22
CA VAL A 577 24.10 -17.12 -8.71
C VAL A 577 24.35 -18.43 -9.46
N LEU A 578 24.46 -18.38 -10.79
CA LEU A 578 24.76 -19.54 -11.62
C LEU A 578 26.13 -20.13 -11.26
N VAL A 579 27.16 -19.30 -11.13
CA VAL A 579 28.52 -19.73 -10.74
C VAL A 579 28.50 -20.37 -9.35
N LEU A 580 27.82 -19.76 -8.37
CA LEU A 580 27.66 -20.32 -7.03
C LEU A 580 26.97 -21.70 -7.08
N ALA A 581 25.93 -21.84 -7.89
CA ALA A 581 25.21 -23.11 -8.03
C ALA A 581 26.02 -24.21 -8.73
N LEU A 582 26.81 -23.85 -9.75
CA LEU A 582 27.67 -24.79 -10.48
C LEU A 582 28.86 -25.25 -9.63
N ARG A 583 29.46 -24.35 -8.83
CA ARG A 583 30.56 -24.68 -7.89
C ARG A 583 30.10 -25.44 -6.63
N ARG A 584 28.80 -25.74 -6.51
CA ARG A 584 28.18 -26.53 -5.43
C ARG A 584 28.38 -25.99 -4.01
N CYS A 585 28.76 -24.71 -3.85
CA CYS A 585 28.80 -23.97 -2.57
C CYS A 585 29.33 -24.77 -1.35
N ARG A 586 30.36 -25.61 -1.54
CA ARG A 586 30.91 -26.44 -0.45
C ARG A 586 31.93 -25.70 0.43
N ASP A 587 32.44 -24.56 -0.05
CA ASP A 587 33.53 -23.83 0.58
C ASP A 587 33.04 -22.68 1.47
N GLY A 588 33.79 -22.39 2.54
CA GLY A 588 33.47 -21.34 3.51
C GLY A 588 33.41 -19.91 2.92
N TRP A 589 34.09 -19.64 1.79
CA TRP A 589 34.08 -18.32 1.14
C TRP A 589 32.71 -17.98 0.54
N ALA A 590 31.99 -18.95 -0.01
CA ALA A 590 30.67 -18.72 -0.61
C ALA A 590 29.64 -18.26 0.45
N SER A 591 29.76 -18.80 1.66
CA SER A 591 28.92 -18.42 2.80
C SER A 591 29.18 -17.01 3.32
N ALA A 592 30.36 -16.44 3.04
CA ALA A 592 30.70 -15.06 3.33
C ALA A 592 30.36 -14.11 2.16
N LEU A 593 30.55 -14.56 0.92
CA LEU A 593 30.26 -13.76 -0.27
C LEU A 593 28.76 -13.53 -0.46
N ALA A 594 27.90 -14.52 -0.20
CA ALA A 594 26.47 -14.41 -0.49
C ALA A 594 25.76 -13.26 0.25
N PRO A 595 25.94 -13.06 1.58
CA PRO A 595 25.36 -11.90 2.27
C PRO A 595 25.92 -10.57 1.78
N ALA A 596 27.22 -10.49 1.48
CA ALA A 596 27.86 -9.29 0.96
C ALA A 596 27.33 -8.92 -0.44
N LEU A 597 27.17 -9.91 -1.32
CA LEU A 597 26.59 -9.74 -2.64
C LEU A 597 25.14 -9.26 -2.55
N LEU A 598 24.30 -9.92 -1.73
CA LEU A 598 22.91 -9.49 -1.52
C LEU A 598 22.85 -8.07 -0.95
N THR A 599 23.77 -7.71 -0.06
CA THR A 599 23.87 -6.35 0.49
C THR A 599 24.15 -5.33 -0.60
N ALA A 600 25.14 -5.57 -1.46
CA ALA A 600 25.43 -4.67 -2.57
C ALA A 600 24.26 -4.58 -3.57
N ASP A 601 23.64 -5.72 -3.88
CA ASP A 601 22.49 -5.82 -4.78
C ASP A 601 21.29 -4.98 -4.29
N LEU A 602 20.88 -5.18 -3.03
CA LEU A 602 19.79 -4.41 -2.41
C LEU A 602 20.16 -2.93 -2.25
N ALA A 603 21.42 -2.63 -1.93
CA ALA A 603 21.87 -1.25 -1.79
C ALA A 603 21.72 -0.48 -3.11
N LEU A 604 22.17 -1.05 -4.21
CA LEU A 604 22.06 -0.46 -5.55
C LEU A 604 20.58 -0.35 -5.99
N ALA A 605 19.79 -1.39 -5.73
CA ALA A 605 18.41 -1.44 -6.20
C ALA A 605 17.44 -0.56 -5.42
N ASN A 606 17.56 -0.46 -4.08
CA ASN A 606 16.46 0.01 -3.24
C ASN A 606 16.76 1.25 -2.38
N THR A 607 18.02 1.59 -2.11
CA THR A 607 18.35 2.65 -1.12
C THR A 607 17.86 4.04 -1.53
N HIS A 608 17.81 4.32 -2.83
CA HIS A 608 17.34 5.59 -3.37
C HIS A 608 15.83 5.82 -3.19
N PHE A 609 15.06 4.81 -2.75
CA PHE A 609 13.65 4.97 -2.40
C PHE A 609 13.42 5.48 -0.98
N VAL A 610 14.48 5.63 -0.17
CA VAL A 610 14.42 6.33 1.10
C VAL A 610 14.66 7.81 0.85
N LEU A 611 13.56 8.56 0.81
CA LEU A 611 13.49 9.96 0.46
C LEU A 611 13.51 10.78 1.74
N THR A 612 14.39 11.77 1.74
CA THR A 612 14.62 12.64 2.90
C THR A 612 14.77 14.08 2.46
N VAL A 613 14.41 15.00 3.35
CA VAL A 613 14.60 16.46 3.19
C VAL A 613 15.33 17.03 4.40
N PRO A 614 16.03 18.17 4.28
CA PRO A 614 16.61 18.85 5.44
C PRO A 614 15.54 19.10 6.52
N GLN A 615 15.88 18.87 7.80
CA GLN A 615 14.93 19.00 8.92
C GLN A 615 14.18 20.34 8.94
N ARG A 616 14.87 21.44 8.59
CA ARG A 616 14.29 22.79 8.49
C ARG A 616 13.10 22.90 7.51
N GLU A 617 12.97 21.98 6.57
CA GLU A 617 11.83 21.95 5.64
C GLU A 617 10.53 21.49 6.30
N LEU A 618 10.59 20.79 7.43
CA LEU A 618 9.39 20.40 8.19
C LEU A 618 9.06 21.39 9.30
N ASP A 619 10.08 22.07 9.85
CA ASP A 619 9.94 22.93 11.02
C ASP A 619 9.59 24.40 10.67
N ALA A 620 9.64 24.77 9.39
CA ALA A 620 9.31 26.12 8.95
C ALA A 620 7.81 26.42 9.12
N LYS A 621 7.48 27.67 9.44
CA LYS A 621 6.09 28.12 9.52
C LYS A 621 5.45 28.13 8.13
N PRO A 622 4.30 27.47 7.92
CA PRO A 622 3.58 27.50 6.66
C PRO A 622 3.20 28.91 6.23
N GLU A 623 3.32 29.19 4.94
CA GLU A 623 2.92 30.48 4.38
C GLU A 623 1.43 30.76 4.55
N VAL A 624 0.56 29.76 4.33
CA VAL A 624 -0.89 29.92 4.55
C VAL A 624 -1.21 30.28 6.01
N VAL A 625 -0.47 29.75 6.99
CA VAL A 625 -0.66 30.13 8.40
C VAL A 625 -0.31 31.61 8.61
N ARG A 626 0.79 32.09 8.02
CA ARG A 626 1.18 33.51 8.09
C ARG A 626 0.09 34.42 7.50
N LEU A 627 -0.47 34.04 6.35
CA LEU A 627 -1.54 34.77 5.67
C LEU A 627 -2.84 34.80 6.50
N ILE A 628 -3.22 33.67 7.10
CA ILE A 628 -4.39 33.60 7.98
C ILE A 628 -4.22 34.51 9.19
N GLU A 629 -3.07 34.48 9.85
CA GLU A 629 -2.81 35.35 11.00
C GLU A 629 -2.80 36.84 10.63
N GLU A 630 -2.33 37.18 9.43
CA GLU A 630 -2.38 38.55 8.91
C GLU A 630 -3.81 39.01 8.61
N ALA A 631 -4.59 38.15 7.96
CA ALA A 631 -6.00 38.40 7.69
C ALA A 631 -6.79 38.57 9.00
N GLU A 632 -6.55 37.71 9.98
CA GLU A 632 -7.22 37.75 11.29
C GLU A 632 -6.82 38.97 12.12
N ARG A 633 -5.59 39.49 11.98
CA ARG A 633 -5.21 40.78 12.59
C ARG A 633 -5.94 41.95 11.94
N LYS A 634 -6.25 41.86 10.64
CA LYS A 634 -6.91 42.93 9.88
C LYS A 634 -8.43 42.93 10.07
N ASP A 635 -9.04 41.75 10.12
CA ASP A 635 -10.47 41.53 10.30
C ASP A 635 -10.71 40.37 11.29
N PRO A 636 -10.64 40.65 12.60
CA PRO A 636 -10.70 39.62 13.63
C PRO A 636 -12.09 38.98 13.73
N ALA A 637 -12.11 37.66 13.90
CA ALA A 637 -13.31 36.90 14.19
C ALA A 637 -13.80 37.22 15.60
N SER A 638 -15.12 37.16 15.79
CA SER A 638 -15.75 37.36 17.10
C SER A 638 -15.51 36.21 18.09
N GLY A 639 -14.85 35.13 17.66
CA GLY A 639 -14.56 33.94 18.47
C GLY A 639 -13.44 33.07 17.86
N PRO A 640 -13.16 31.88 18.42
CA PRO A 640 -12.16 30.97 17.86
C PRO A 640 -12.58 30.56 16.45
N TYR A 641 -11.70 30.76 15.47
CA TYR A 641 -12.00 30.45 14.09
C TYR A 641 -11.50 29.07 13.68
N ARG A 642 -12.14 28.49 12.67
CA ARG A 642 -11.68 27.27 12.00
C ARG A 642 -11.28 27.53 10.56
N VAL A 643 -10.66 26.55 9.94
CA VAL A 643 -10.05 26.61 8.62
C VAL A 643 -10.60 25.48 7.76
N HIS A 644 -11.09 25.80 6.58
CA HIS A 644 -11.44 24.78 5.59
C HIS A 644 -10.50 24.87 4.39
N ARG A 645 -9.76 23.78 4.14
CA ARG A 645 -8.83 23.64 3.02
C ARG A 645 -9.50 22.84 1.90
N MET A 646 -9.44 23.35 0.67
CA MET A 646 -9.86 22.63 -0.53
C MET A 646 -9.02 21.35 -0.79
N PRO A 647 -9.50 20.43 -1.65
CA PRO A 647 -8.81 19.18 -1.98
C PRO A 647 -7.33 19.32 -2.39
N ILE A 648 -6.58 18.23 -2.27
CA ILE A 648 -5.14 18.16 -2.57
C ILE A 648 -4.87 18.64 -4.00
N TRP A 649 -3.96 19.59 -4.13
CA TRP A 649 -3.53 20.14 -5.41
C TRP A 649 -2.01 20.26 -5.44
N THR A 650 -1.44 19.91 -6.60
CA THR A 650 -0.03 20.15 -6.92
C THR A 650 0.06 21.11 -8.10
N PRO A 651 1.07 21.99 -8.16
CA PRO A 651 1.20 22.94 -9.25
C PRO A 651 1.23 22.26 -10.63
N SER A 652 0.37 22.73 -11.54
CA SER A 652 0.19 22.11 -12.87
C SER A 652 1.45 22.20 -13.73
N SER A 653 2.30 23.22 -13.50
CA SER A 653 3.61 23.37 -14.15
C SER A 653 4.55 22.20 -13.84
N TRP A 654 4.39 21.51 -12.72
CA TRP A 654 5.26 20.41 -12.32
C TRP A 654 5.18 19.20 -13.25
N VAL A 655 4.09 19.06 -14.01
CA VAL A 655 3.94 18.06 -15.06
C VAL A 655 4.83 18.36 -16.26
N ARG A 656 5.13 19.64 -16.50
CA ARG A 656 5.88 20.13 -17.67
C ARG A 656 7.34 20.46 -17.36
N GLU A 657 7.67 20.66 -16.09
CA GLU A 657 9.02 21.01 -15.64
C GLU A 657 9.65 19.86 -14.85
N SER A 658 10.89 19.50 -15.17
CA SER A 658 11.66 18.55 -14.35
C SER A 658 12.43 19.31 -13.26
N SER A 659 12.54 18.73 -12.07
CA SER A 659 13.36 19.28 -10.98
C SER A 659 14.10 18.17 -10.24
N PRO A 660 15.42 18.28 -10.02
CA PRO A 660 16.15 17.35 -9.16
C PRO A 660 15.77 17.50 -7.68
N ASP A 661 15.22 18.65 -7.28
CA ASP A 661 14.79 18.96 -5.92
C ASP A 661 13.29 18.75 -5.71
N ARG A 662 12.62 18.03 -6.62
CA ARG A 662 11.16 17.88 -6.62
C ARG A 662 10.58 17.40 -5.29
N ILE A 663 11.25 16.46 -4.61
CA ILE A 663 10.81 15.98 -3.28
C ILE A 663 10.79 17.10 -2.24
N ARG A 664 11.80 17.96 -2.25
CA ARG A 664 11.86 19.12 -1.34
C ARG A 664 10.79 20.13 -1.67
N GLN A 665 10.54 20.39 -2.96
CA GLN A 665 9.45 21.26 -3.43
C GLN A 665 8.08 20.71 -3.03
N PHE A 666 7.88 19.39 -3.12
CA PHE A 666 6.68 18.71 -2.62
C PHE A 666 6.45 18.97 -1.14
N VAL A 667 7.45 18.70 -0.30
CA VAL A 667 7.33 18.90 1.14
C VAL A 667 7.07 20.38 1.48
N ALA A 668 7.79 21.30 0.84
CA ALA A 668 7.57 22.74 1.03
C ALA A 668 6.16 23.14 0.62
N TRP A 669 5.68 22.71 -0.55
CA TRP A 669 4.34 23.00 -1.05
C TRP A 669 3.25 22.44 -0.13
N GLU A 670 3.35 21.18 0.26
CA GLU A 670 2.41 20.53 1.17
C GLU A 670 2.41 21.24 2.54
N ARG A 671 3.58 21.60 3.07
CA ARG A 671 3.71 22.36 4.31
C ARG A 671 3.07 23.73 4.19
N ASP A 672 3.45 24.50 3.19
CA ASP A 672 3.03 25.89 3.02
C ASP A 672 1.54 26.00 2.73
N THR A 673 0.94 24.96 2.14
CA THR A 673 -0.51 24.79 1.94
C THR A 673 -1.20 23.97 3.03
N ILE A 674 -0.52 23.71 4.15
CA ILE A 674 -0.99 23.02 5.35
C ILE A 674 -1.63 21.64 5.10
N GLN A 675 -1.15 20.90 4.10
CA GLN A 675 -1.64 19.58 3.69
C GLN A 675 -1.22 18.46 4.66
N PRO A 676 -2.05 17.43 4.78
CA PRO A 676 -3.33 17.59 5.45
C PRO A 676 -3.17 18.03 6.92
N LYS A 677 -2.07 17.66 7.61
CA LYS A 677 -1.89 17.85 9.06
C LYS A 677 -0.81 18.86 9.45
N TYR A 678 -0.10 19.51 8.52
CA TYR A 678 0.96 20.47 8.89
C TYR A 678 0.47 21.63 9.77
N GLY A 679 -0.80 22.06 9.66
CA GLY A 679 -1.36 23.11 10.50
C GLY A 679 -1.55 22.71 11.97
N LEU A 680 -1.58 21.41 12.30
CA LEU A 680 -1.65 20.93 13.69
C LEU A 680 -0.54 21.51 14.56
N LEU A 681 0.65 21.64 13.99
CA LEU A 681 1.85 22.13 14.68
C LEU A 681 1.78 23.62 15.03
N TRP A 682 0.83 24.33 14.43
CA TRP A 682 0.67 25.78 14.53
C TRP A 682 -0.69 26.16 15.15
N GLY A 683 -1.41 25.20 15.74
CA GLY A 683 -2.71 25.44 16.37
C GLY A 683 -3.82 25.78 15.39
N VAL A 684 -3.69 25.38 14.12
CA VAL A 684 -4.75 25.57 13.12
C VAL A 684 -5.87 24.57 13.40
N HIS A 685 -7.08 25.09 13.61
CA HIS A 685 -8.28 24.26 13.76
C HIS A 685 -8.97 24.10 12.41
N TYR A 686 -9.08 22.87 11.92
CA TYR A 686 -9.72 22.49 10.68
C TYR A 686 -11.19 22.16 10.87
N THR A 687 -12.01 22.69 9.97
CA THR A 687 -13.42 22.32 9.82
C THR A 687 -13.56 20.93 9.20
N GLN A 688 -12.75 20.65 8.17
CA GLN A 688 -12.63 19.34 7.56
C GLN A 688 -11.17 19.12 7.15
N THR A 689 -10.64 17.93 7.42
CA THR A 689 -9.31 17.52 7.00
C THR A 689 -9.44 16.37 6.01
N LEU A 690 -9.03 16.61 4.76
CA LEU A 690 -9.12 15.60 3.71
C LEU A 690 -7.92 14.66 3.73
N GLY A 691 -8.12 13.41 3.30
CA GLY A 691 -7.06 12.39 3.27
C GLY A 691 -6.80 11.71 4.61
N VAL A 692 -7.60 11.99 5.64
CA VAL A 692 -7.55 11.33 6.95
C VAL A 692 -8.72 10.35 7.12
N ALA A 693 -8.91 9.80 8.32
CA ALA A 693 -10.16 9.12 8.67
C ALA A 693 -11.30 10.13 8.79
N GLU A 694 -11.76 10.63 7.64
CA GLU A 694 -12.83 11.62 7.54
C GLU A 694 -14.12 11.06 8.14
N LEU A 695 -14.87 11.87 8.88
CA LEU A 695 -16.20 11.50 9.39
C LEU A 695 -17.23 11.53 8.25
N TYR A 696 -18.08 10.51 8.14
CA TYR A 696 -19.03 10.39 7.03
C TYR A 696 -19.95 11.62 6.94
N ASP A 697 -20.51 12.06 8.08
CA ASP A 697 -21.38 13.22 8.15
C ASP A 697 -20.68 14.51 7.74
N HIS A 698 -19.38 14.65 8.05
CA HIS A 698 -18.59 15.80 7.62
C HIS A 698 -18.35 15.74 6.10
N SER A 699 -17.94 14.59 5.57
CA SER A 699 -17.69 14.45 4.12
C SER A 699 -18.97 14.62 3.30
N TRP A 700 -20.11 14.16 3.80
CA TRP A 700 -21.41 14.42 3.17
C TRP A 700 -21.78 15.90 3.26
N PHE A 701 -21.64 16.50 4.44
CA PHE A 701 -22.01 17.89 4.67
C PHE A 701 -21.13 18.85 3.90
N PHE A 702 -19.84 18.60 3.71
CA PHE A 702 -18.91 19.48 2.96
C PHE A 702 -18.66 19.05 1.51
N GLY A 703 -19.27 17.94 1.09
CA GLY A 703 -19.16 17.44 -0.28
C GLY A 703 -19.75 18.40 -1.31
N GLY A 704 -19.22 18.36 -2.54
CA GLY A 704 -19.77 19.10 -3.66
C GLY A 704 -20.98 18.38 -4.27
N PHE A 705 -21.99 19.15 -4.67
CA PHE A 705 -23.21 18.64 -5.32
C PHE A 705 -23.42 19.28 -6.67
N LEU A 706 -23.62 18.48 -7.71
CA LEU A 706 -24.00 18.98 -9.04
C LEU A 706 -25.43 19.55 -9.01
N ARG A 707 -25.59 20.82 -9.42
CA ARG A 707 -26.89 21.51 -9.50
C ARG A 707 -26.98 22.39 -10.75
N ALA A 708 -28.17 22.47 -11.33
CA ALA A 708 -28.50 23.51 -12.30
C ALA A 708 -28.92 24.78 -11.55
N LEU A 709 -28.36 25.94 -11.92
CA LEU A 709 -28.67 27.21 -11.28
C LEU A 709 -30.10 27.65 -11.56
N GLU A 710 -30.89 27.82 -10.51
CA GLU A 710 -32.21 28.43 -10.63
C GLU A 710 -32.11 29.93 -10.98
N PRO A 711 -33.08 30.52 -11.72
CA PRO A 711 -32.99 31.91 -12.17
C PRO A 711 -32.69 32.97 -11.09
N PRO A 712 -33.24 32.88 -9.85
CA PRO A 712 -32.88 33.82 -8.78
C PRO A 712 -31.41 33.71 -8.37
N LEU A 713 -30.89 32.50 -8.22
CA LEU A 713 -29.52 32.23 -7.82
C LEU A 713 -28.52 32.60 -8.93
N ALA A 714 -28.86 32.30 -10.19
CA ALA A 714 -28.07 32.70 -11.34
C ALA A 714 -27.86 34.23 -11.41
N ARG A 715 -28.92 35.01 -11.16
CA ARG A 715 -28.82 36.49 -11.10
C ARG A 715 -27.93 36.98 -9.96
N PHE A 716 -28.05 36.38 -8.78
CA PHE A 716 -27.23 36.70 -7.62
C PHE A 716 -25.74 36.45 -7.86
N LEU A 717 -25.41 35.42 -8.63
CA LEU A 717 -24.03 34.99 -8.91
C LEU A 717 -23.45 35.53 -10.22
N HIS A 718 -24.17 36.42 -10.91
CA HIS A 718 -23.81 36.89 -12.25
C HIS A 718 -23.57 35.74 -13.26
N ALA A 719 -24.38 34.68 -13.18
CA ALA A 719 -24.31 33.47 -14.01
C ALA A 719 -25.60 33.25 -14.83
N ASN A 720 -25.60 32.25 -15.72
CA ASN A 720 -26.76 31.96 -16.57
C ASN A 720 -27.75 31.01 -15.87
N PRO A 721 -29.08 31.26 -15.93
CA PRO A 721 -30.09 30.30 -15.48
C PRO A 721 -29.95 28.95 -16.20
N GLY A 722 -30.08 27.85 -15.46
CA GLY A 722 -29.92 26.49 -15.99
C GLY A 722 -28.47 26.04 -16.17
N GLN A 723 -27.49 26.92 -15.99
CA GLN A 723 -26.07 26.55 -16.00
C GLN A 723 -25.81 25.52 -14.90
N ARG A 724 -25.17 24.41 -15.26
CA ARG A 724 -24.83 23.38 -14.28
C ARG A 724 -23.49 23.70 -13.62
N VAL A 725 -23.46 23.61 -12.31
CA VAL A 725 -22.33 23.99 -11.46
C VAL A 725 -22.16 22.97 -10.33
N VAL A 726 -20.94 22.83 -9.83
CA VAL A 726 -20.67 22.13 -8.58
C VAL A 726 -20.90 23.11 -7.43
N VAL A 727 -21.89 22.79 -6.62
CA VAL A 727 -22.29 23.59 -5.46
C VAL A 727 -21.71 22.94 -4.22
N TYR A 728 -20.84 23.67 -3.55
CA TYR A 728 -20.49 23.35 -2.17
C TYR A 728 -21.51 24.02 -1.25
N PRO A 729 -21.88 23.39 -0.13
CA PRO A 729 -22.84 23.93 0.82
C PRO A 729 -22.49 25.37 1.25
N ARG A 730 -23.54 26.17 1.48
CA ARG A 730 -23.47 27.59 1.85
C ARG A 730 -22.68 27.77 3.15
N ARG A 731 -22.02 28.93 3.35
CA ARG A 731 -21.70 29.49 4.69
C ARG A 731 -22.90 29.56 5.64
N GLY A 732 -24.12 29.27 5.16
CA GLY A 732 -25.41 29.48 5.83
C GLY A 732 -25.63 28.67 7.10
N PHE A 733 -24.63 27.91 7.51
CA PHE A 733 -24.46 27.53 8.90
C PHE A 733 -23.10 28.07 9.35
N ASP A 734 -23.03 29.35 9.70
CA ASP A 734 -21.97 29.90 10.56
C ASP A 734 -22.07 29.28 11.98
N MET A 735 -22.27 27.96 12.05
CA MET A 735 -22.44 27.17 13.26
C MET A 735 -21.11 27.00 13.98
N TRP A 736 -19.98 27.22 13.29
CA TRP A 736 -18.64 26.89 13.79
C TRP A 736 -17.60 27.98 13.59
N ASN A 737 -17.99 29.22 13.23
CA ASN A 737 -17.07 30.36 13.06
C ASN A 737 -15.88 30.01 12.14
N SER A 738 -16.16 29.41 10.98
CA SER A 738 -15.11 28.91 10.06
C SER A 738 -14.66 30.00 9.07
N ARG A 739 -13.36 30.29 9.05
CA ARG A 739 -12.67 31.02 7.98
C ARG A 739 -12.43 30.06 6.82
N TYR A 740 -13.04 30.38 5.68
CA TYR A 740 -12.81 29.66 4.44
C TYR A 740 -11.72 30.40 3.68
N PHE A 741 -10.69 29.69 3.27
CA PHE A 741 -9.78 30.19 2.25
C PHE A 741 -9.76 29.19 1.11
N VAL A 742 -9.90 29.72 -0.10
CA VAL A 742 -9.88 28.92 -1.31
C VAL A 742 -8.41 28.81 -1.72
N ILE A 743 -7.87 27.61 -1.60
CA ILE A 743 -6.65 27.25 -2.34
C ILE A 743 -7.13 26.78 -3.72
N PRO A 744 -6.54 27.24 -4.83
CA PRO A 744 -6.83 26.72 -6.15
C PRO A 744 -6.78 25.19 -6.12
N ALA A 745 -7.86 24.55 -6.54
CA ALA A 745 -7.98 23.10 -6.64
C ALA A 745 -8.36 22.74 -8.07
N ASP A 746 -7.97 21.55 -8.51
CA ASP A 746 -8.33 20.99 -9.82
C ASP A 746 -9.28 19.80 -9.61
N PRO A 747 -10.54 20.03 -9.23
CA PRO A 747 -11.40 18.95 -8.74
C PRO A 747 -11.76 17.93 -9.83
N HIS A 748 -11.81 18.32 -11.11
CA HIS A 748 -12.24 17.44 -12.21
C HIS A 748 -11.58 17.75 -13.58
N GLY A 749 -10.46 18.48 -13.60
CA GLY A 749 -9.88 18.98 -14.83
C GLY A 749 -10.63 20.20 -15.36
N TRP A 750 -9.89 21.21 -15.81
CA TRP A 750 -10.41 22.47 -16.37
C TRP A 750 -11.28 22.33 -17.63
N ARG A 751 -11.47 21.11 -18.14
CA ARG A 751 -12.29 20.78 -19.31
C ARG A 751 -13.69 20.24 -18.95
N ASP A 752 -13.96 19.98 -17.68
CA ASP A 752 -15.28 19.51 -17.24
C ASP A 752 -16.36 20.54 -17.62
N GLU A 753 -17.48 20.07 -18.17
CA GLU A 753 -18.59 20.90 -18.63
C GLU A 753 -19.38 21.53 -17.46
N GLU A 754 -19.24 20.98 -16.26
CA GLU A 754 -19.87 21.36 -15.00
C GLU A 754 -18.94 22.17 -14.07
N ARG A 755 -17.74 22.52 -14.57
CA ARG A 755 -16.59 23.03 -13.81
C ARG A 755 -16.77 24.33 -13.04
N GLY A 756 -17.92 24.99 -13.08
CA GLY A 756 -18.14 26.17 -12.26
C GLY A 756 -18.34 25.78 -10.81
N TYR A 757 -17.42 26.14 -9.90
CA TYR A 757 -17.75 26.21 -8.49
C TYR A 757 -18.53 27.48 -8.19
N VAL A 758 -19.51 27.34 -7.31
CA VAL A 758 -20.21 28.47 -6.71
C VAL A 758 -20.20 28.23 -5.21
N SER A 759 -19.66 29.20 -4.47
CA SER A 759 -19.95 29.33 -3.05
C SER A 759 -21.12 30.30 -2.89
N PHE A 760 -22.11 29.95 -2.08
CA PHE A 760 -23.32 30.76 -1.86
C PHE A 760 -23.10 32.05 -1.03
N LEU A 761 -21.90 32.66 -1.08
CA LEU A 761 -21.59 33.93 -0.41
C LEU A 761 -22.00 35.12 -1.28
N GLU A 762 -22.35 36.23 -0.63
CA GLU A 762 -22.72 37.50 -1.27
C GLU A 762 -21.60 38.15 -2.08
N HIS A 763 -20.35 37.70 -1.90
CA HIS A 763 -19.17 38.21 -2.59
C HIS A 763 -18.37 37.08 -3.26
N THR A 764 -19.05 36.06 -3.80
CA THR A 764 -18.36 35.02 -4.58
C THR A 764 -18.38 35.38 -6.06
N GLU A 765 -17.20 35.58 -6.64
CA GLU A 765 -17.03 35.53 -8.09
C GLU A 765 -16.74 34.09 -8.52
N PRO A 766 -17.38 33.57 -9.58
CA PRO A 766 -16.93 32.33 -10.21
C PRO A 766 -15.49 32.53 -10.72
N ILE A 767 -14.49 31.88 -10.10
CA ILE A 767 -13.08 31.97 -10.51
C ILE A 767 -12.85 31.05 -11.71
N TYR A 768 -13.50 31.34 -12.83
CA TYR A 768 -13.31 30.61 -14.08
C TYR A 768 -13.25 31.53 -15.29
N PRO A 769 -12.30 31.30 -16.21
CA PRO A 769 -12.33 31.91 -17.52
C PRO A 769 -13.53 31.37 -18.33
N ASP A 770 -14.22 32.25 -19.05
CA ASP A 770 -15.27 31.87 -20.00
C ASP A 770 -14.72 30.77 -20.95
N PRO A 771 -15.39 29.61 -21.11
CA PRO A 771 -14.98 28.54 -22.03
C PRO A 771 -14.59 29.03 -23.44
N ARG A 772 -15.25 30.09 -23.91
CA ARG A 772 -15.03 30.71 -25.21
C ARG A 772 -13.71 31.46 -25.31
N LYS A 773 -13.03 31.76 -24.19
CA LYS A 773 -11.67 32.33 -24.21
C LYS A 773 -10.63 31.33 -24.73
N PHE A 774 -10.91 30.04 -24.62
CA PHE A 774 -10.01 28.96 -25.04
C PHE A 774 -10.43 28.27 -26.33
N SER A 775 -11.42 28.80 -27.05
CA SER A 775 -11.74 28.34 -28.40
C SER A 775 -10.87 29.03 -29.46
N GLY A 776 -10.68 28.36 -30.60
CA GLY A 776 -9.86 28.85 -31.72
C GLY A 776 -8.40 28.37 -31.69
N PRO A 777 -7.60 28.76 -32.69
CA PRO A 777 -6.24 28.24 -32.92
C PRO A 777 -5.29 28.41 -31.73
N ASP A 778 -5.37 29.57 -31.04
CA ASP A 778 -4.48 29.93 -29.92
C ASP A 778 -5.12 29.65 -28.55
N GLY A 779 -6.27 28.98 -28.54
CA GLY A 779 -7.03 28.71 -27.33
C GLY A 779 -6.25 27.91 -26.28
N GLN A 780 -5.41 26.97 -26.73
CA GLN A 780 -4.52 26.20 -25.87
C GLN A 780 -3.40 27.04 -25.24
N GLU A 781 -2.88 28.04 -25.96
CA GLU A 781 -1.80 28.90 -25.48
C GLU A 781 -2.33 29.93 -24.48
N ARG A 782 -3.49 30.53 -24.74
CA ARG A 782 -4.20 31.37 -23.75
C ARG A 782 -4.59 30.59 -22.50
N GLN A 783 -4.96 29.32 -22.65
CA GLN A 783 -5.22 28.44 -21.52
C GLN A 783 -3.96 28.18 -20.70
N LYS A 784 -2.82 27.97 -21.39
CA LYS A 784 -1.52 27.76 -20.77
C LYS A 784 -1.06 29.00 -19.99
N GLU A 785 -1.11 30.19 -20.58
CA GLU A 785 -0.73 31.45 -19.91
C GLU A 785 -1.57 31.71 -18.66
N TRP A 786 -2.87 31.44 -18.72
CA TRP A 786 -3.75 31.60 -17.57
C TRP A 786 -3.43 30.61 -16.43
N LEU A 787 -3.11 29.35 -16.76
CA LEU A 787 -2.71 28.34 -15.77
C LEU A 787 -1.32 28.60 -15.14
N GLU A 788 -0.46 29.36 -15.81
CA GLU A 788 0.90 29.68 -15.35
C GLU A 788 0.97 31.01 -14.57
N CYS A 789 -0.02 31.90 -14.74
CA CYS A 789 -0.11 33.17 -14.00
C CYS A 789 -0.92 33.08 -12.68
N GLN A 790 -1.55 31.94 -12.39
CA GLN A 790 -2.29 31.64 -11.15
C GLN A 790 -1.42 30.77 -10.23
#